data_AF-A0A853T2A9-F1
#
_entry.id   AF-A0A853T2A9-F1
#
_cell.length_a   1.000
_cell.length_b   1.000
_cell.length_c   1.000
_cell.angle_alpha   90.00
_cell.angle_beta   90.00
_cell.angle_gamma   90.00
#
_symmetry.space_group_name_H-M   'P 1'
#
loop_
_entity.id
_entity.type
_entity.pdbx_description
1 polymer ?
#
loop_
_entity_poly.entity_id
_entity_poly.type
_entity_poly.pdbx_seq_one_letter_code
_entity_poly.pdbx_strand_id
1 'polypeptide(L)'
;MSFIKQVLLALLLCVMSAAHATSIGYTATSLGGTQWRYDYTVSNTTLAVPIEEFTLFFSVGQYANLHGVATAPGWDVLLVQPDPAIPASGYLDALALAGGIVPGATATGFSVTFDYLGAGSPGAQPFSILDPVSFIELDTGITQPAAVPLPSTPWLLLAGVLGLACLRRRQLAGAALATGLALGLCACGGPNDPTQSPAPKVMLAAAAATVQAAGDFEVTMLDKVAEQRVSRTVWDYTYRVHIRNNGSEAASNVQAVLTSVPEGSTIIDGDVQAGSIGAGATVTPADTITLRIERSIAFQSAGLTWTFSASTGIALDPVRPAQVVVLPLSGLGFPDGADSVKASGAVTDVLLQEGSLRFSTPGDTGVDQHAQFSLSKGGKVTILDLLIQTELPTAVETYVEPNDDGSVPAAAPVLAITGLGPNNRLQPGGMAFRLVGAPPLALQDDSDGLLSMPDGAAISLKSYWTFDTASGTFSIGATAMQQLLASLPNGSYDLNLNFVSQDGEFTASYALIVIKSGIVLQGQLLTPAGGNATGLAGKKILLAGYNNRQRQVAVVDATGAFHFNGVLPDTYQLTLNDLVHPNVVSVSAVVFNSSSNVNVDIVYPYAASPALRAEAKTYTAGSVTQDGAAPPAREVPASHRAAGDVTPQDDADSKTFTATAAAQNQTISSPIAFTVPKDTKNVGVKITVSTAEYPVYTTAQSQYNDTWSYSVTGLPGVNLAAAGAVNQSHFTQGTIVRTECVDVSKQTKDGALTLGGNVSATNIGDSALATVTTVELSLACKGLKVTLAKFLSPNKDAHPVLQPIKLTGNLAGPYVSVSQGSATATHTLPLELHYTPAAATITEVNIGIASGGGDPAFSTQNLLSQTNTKTAGTVKFPSLVLPAFAGAKLDKKAVVTVRLKGRIDNTDASSDPAEGGQVAFKGDTAYIPLYLANDEAALAARRYGTRDPGGDSWATRLAIAWLAGKAYRFDDISGQHVTQTATGRSILGHSGHSDGQQIDLRYADGAGGYTDALGGQNDGAAIHQLINDAKAEVVANPAQKPKLAALQAWIAANRAMLAQEAAPASTRIIYIGPSFIKLALVDGRFSAAPADKIPGAGAWTKPAKVHIETGHLSHWHISLTAHP
;
A
#
# COMPACT_ATOMS: atom_id res chain seq x y z
N MET A 1 -14.89 23.62 59.54
CA MET A 1 -13.88 24.69 59.30
C MET A 1 -14.54 26.05 59.49
N SER A 2 -13.95 26.94 60.29
CA SER A 2 -14.59 28.19 60.78
C SER A 2 -14.83 29.21 59.66
N PHE A 3 -15.94 29.94 59.74
CA PHE A 3 -16.41 31.01 58.83
C PHE A 3 -15.32 32.05 58.51
N ILE A 4 -14.38 32.26 59.44
CA ILE A 4 -13.21 33.14 59.29
C ILE A 4 -12.27 32.65 58.17
N LYS A 5 -12.09 31.34 57.98
CA LYS A 5 -11.25 30.79 56.89
C LYS A 5 -11.89 30.97 55.51
N GLN A 6 -13.22 30.99 55.42
CA GLN A 6 -13.93 31.22 54.15
C GLN A 6 -13.88 32.69 53.73
N VAL A 7 -13.99 33.61 54.69
CA VAL A 7 -13.80 35.05 54.43
C VAL A 7 -12.33 35.34 54.08
N LEU A 8 -11.36 34.73 54.76
CA LEU A 8 -9.95 34.89 54.41
C LEU A 8 -9.60 34.30 53.03
N LEU A 9 -10.19 33.16 52.65
CA LEU A 9 -9.97 32.55 51.33
C LEU A 9 -10.60 33.39 50.20
N ALA A 10 -11.78 33.97 50.45
CA ALA A 10 -12.41 34.90 49.52
C ALA A 10 -11.62 36.22 49.39
N LEU A 11 -11.02 36.70 50.49
CA LEU A 11 -10.10 37.84 50.44
C LEU A 11 -8.81 37.48 49.70
N LEU A 12 -8.21 36.30 49.91
CA LEU A 12 -6.96 35.87 49.25
C LEU A 12 -7.14 35.68 47.73
N LEU A 13 -8.29 35.17 47.29
CA LEU A 13 -8.63 35.05 45.86
C LEU A 13 -8.84 36.41 45.17
N CYS A 14 -9.06 37.49 45.93
CA CYS A 14 -9.14 38.86 45.38
C CYS A 14 -7.77 39.57 45.28
N VAL A 15 -6.67 38.95 45.73
CA VAL A 15 -5.32 39.55 45.71
C VAL A 15 -4.37 38.85 44.72
N MET A 16 -4.85 37.90 43.92
CA MET A 16 -4.05 37.35 42.81
C MET A 16 -4.10 38.33 41.64
N SER A 17 -3.05 39.14 41.50
CA SER A 17 -2.82 39.92 40.28
C SER A 17 -2.65 38.93 39.13
N ALA A 18 -3.50 39.02 38.09
CA ALA A 18 -3.29 38.25 36.87
C ALA A 18 -1.93 38.63 36.29
N ALA A 19 -1.13 37.63 35.90
CA ALA A 19 0.03 37.88 35.05
C ALA A 19 -0.50 38.35 33.69
N HIS A 20 -0.41 39.64 33.41
CA HIS A 20 -0.93 40.24 32.18
C HIS A 20 0.19 40.29 31.14
N ALA A 21 0.19 39.39 30.13
CA ALA A 21 0.99 39.47 28.90
C ALA A 21 0.97 40.88 28.29
N THR A 22 2.01 41.29 27.53
CA THR A 22 1.95 42.50 26.68
C THR A 22 0.61 42.49 25.95
N SER A 23 -0.17 43.56 26.09
CA SER A 23 -1.55 43.56 25.59
C SER A 23 -1.70 44.56 24.46
N ILE A 24 -2.17 44.06 23.33
CA ILE A 24 -2.61 44.88 22.20
C ILE A 24 -4.14 44.80 22.13
N GLY A 25 -4.80 45.90 22.49
CA GLY A 25 -6.23 46.08 22.33
C GLY A 25 -6.58 46.50 20.90
N TYR A 26 -7.72 46.08 20.37
CA TYR A 26 -8.24 46.51 19.06
C TYR A 26 -9.71 46.95 19.12
N THR A 27 -10.09 47.90 18.27
CA THR A 27 -11.48 48.25 17.94
C THR A 27 -11.69 48.07 16.45
N ALA A 28 -12.68 47.28 16.04
CA ALA A 28 -13.05 47.08 14.63
C ALA A 28 -14.19 48.02 14.23
N THR A 29 -13.97 48.87 13.23
CA THR A 29 -14.98 49.80 12.70
C THR A 29 -15.29 49.46 11.25
N SER A 30 -16.56 49.21 10.90
CA SER A 30 -16.96 49.04 9.50
C SER A 30 -16.98 50.39 8.79
N LEU A 31 -16.34 50.47 7.62
CA LEU A 31 -16.32 51.67 6.77
C LEU A 31 -17.30 51.57 5.59
N GLY A 32 -18.00 50.44 5.44
CA GLY A 32 -18.94 50.14 4.35
C GLY A 32 -18.44 49.04 3.41
N GLY A 33 -19.36 48.22 2.88
CA GLY A 33 -19.00 47.08 2.03
C GLY A 33 -18.15 46.05 2.77
N THR A 34 -17.05 45.60 2.14
CA THR A 34 -16.04 44.72 2.74
C THR A 34 -14.98 45.47 3.54
N GLN A 35 -15.02 46.80 3.59
CA GLN A 35 -13.94 47.61 4.15
C GLN A 35 -14.11 47.84 5.66
N TRP A 36 -13.03 47.60 6.40
CA TRP A 36 -12.95 47.75 7.85
C TRP A 36 -11.69 48.49 8.26
N ARG A 37 -11.72 49.12 9.43
CA ARG A 37 -10.55 49.71 10.09
C ARG A 37 -10.36 49.10 11.47
N TYR A 38 -9.14 48.71 11.79
CA TYR A 38 -8.73 48.48 13.17
C TYR A 38 -8.06 49.72 13.76
N ASP A 39 -8.41 50.04 14.99
CA ASP A 39 -7.71 51.00 15.84
C ASP A 39 -7.09 50.25 17.04
N TYR A 40 -5.78 50.33 17.21
CA TYR A 40 -5.01 49.57 18.19
C TYR A 40 -4.50 50.42 19.36
N THR A 41 -4.43 49.77 20.52
CA THR A 41 -3.84 50.28 21.76
C THR A 41 -2.81 49.27 22.27
N VAL A 42 -1.54 49.64 22.30
CA VAL A 42 -0.43 48.75 22.66
C VAL A 42 0.06 49.11 24.05
N SER A 43 0.06 48.13 24.97
CA SER A 43 0.49 48.33 26.36
C SER A 43 1.62 47.38 26.73
N ASN A 44 2.76 47.93 27.17
CA ASN A 44 3.89 47.16 27.65
C ASN A 44 3.66 46.77 29.12
N THR A 45 3.00 45.64 29.35
CA THR A 45 2.62 45.20 30.70
C THR A 45 3.48 44.07 31.26
N THR A 46 4.27 43.37 30.43
CA THR A 46 5.18 42.29 30.86
C THR A 46 6.65 42.55 30.62
N LEU A 47 7.03 43.22 29.53
CA LEU A 47 8.43 43.29 29.13
C LEU A 47 9.17 44.26 30.06
N ALA A 48 10.35 43.83 30.52
CA ALA A 48 11.24 44.68 31.32
C ALA A 48 12.02 45.69 30.46
N VAL A 49 11.93 45.56 29.14
CA VAL A 49 12.52 46.44 28.14
C VAL A 49 11.42 47.20 27.39
N PRO A 50 11.69 48.38 26.81
CA PRO A 50 10.74 49.06 25.96
C PRO A 50 10.30 48.19 24.78
N ILE A 51 9.04 48.29 24.37
CA ILE A 51 8.61 47.77 23.06
C ILE A 51 9.13 48.73 22.01
N GLU A 52 10.14 48.30 21.26
CA GLU A 52 10.74 49.09 20.18
C GLU A 52 10.23 48.67 18.80
N GLU A 53 9.87 47.41 18.59
CA GLU A 53 9.22 46.94 17.36
C GLU A 53 8.09 45.95 17.67
N PHE A 54 6.95 46.09 16.99
CA PHE A 54 5.88 45.10 17.02
C PHE A 54 5.24 44.89 15.65
N THR A 55 4.77 43.67 15.41
CA THR A 55 4.18 43.26 14.14
C THR A 55 2.82 42.65 14.38
N LEU A 56 1.82 43.07 13.61
CA LEU A 56 0.44 42.56 13.61
C LEU A 56 0.19 41.80 12.30
N PHE A 57 -0.28 40.56 12.39
CA PHE A 57 -0.45 39.68 11.23
C PHE A 57 -1.89 39.59 10.74
N PHE A 58 -2.04 39.59 9.41
CA PHE A 58 -3.30 39.52 8.69
C PHE A 58 -3.28 38.28 7.78
N SER A 59 -4.06 37.26 8.14
CA SER A 59 -4.07 35.95 7.48
C SER A 59 -4.49 36.03 6.00
N VAL A 60 -3.82 35.20 5.18
CA VAL A 60 -4.18 34.99 3.78
C VAL A 60 -5.62 34.45 3.67
N GLY A 61 -6.39 34.98 2.71
CA GLY A 61 -7.77 34.56 2.44
C GLY A 61 -8.83 35.15 3.36
N GLN A 62 -8.45 35.83 4.45
CA GLN A 62 -9.38 36.56 5.32
C GLN A 62 -9.24 38.07 5.20
N TYR A 63 -8.04 38.57 4.87
CA TYR A 63 -7.74 39.98 4.74
C TYR A 63 -7.13 40.26 3.35
N ALA A 64 -7.46 41.41 2.77
CA ALA A 64 -6.88 41.91 1.52
C ALA A 64 -6.79 43.44 1.55
N ASN A 65 -6.04 44.03 0.61
CA ASN A 65 -5.95 45.48 0.42
C ASN A 65 -5.66 46.25 1.71
N LEU A 66 -4.62 45.85 2.46
CA LEU A 66 -4.20 46.59 3.65
C LEU A 66 -3.74 48.01 3.24
N HIS A 67 -4.28 49.07 3.83
CA HIS A 67 -3.91 50.46 3.54
C HIS A 67 -4.34 51.40 4.67
N GLY A 68 -4.24 52.73 4.45
CA GLY A 68 -4.83 53.72 5.36
C GLY A 68 -4.28 53.65 6.79
N VAL A 69 -2.96 53.51 6.90
CA VAL A 69 -2.28 53.37 8.20
C VAL A 69 -2.17 54.73 8.90
N ALA A 70 -2.50 54.74 10.20
CA ALA A 70 -2.16 55.85 11.10
C ALA A 70 -1.22 55.33 12.20
N THR A 71 -0.36 56.20 12.71
CA THR A 71 0.68 55.83 13.69
C THR A 71 0.74 56.83 14.83
N ALA A 72 1.23 56.39 15.99
CA ALA A 72 1.59 57.29 17.06
C ALA A 72 2.83 58.14 16.64
N PRO A 73 2.95 59.41 17.11
CA PRO A 73 4.14 60.22 16.84
C PRO A 73 5.43 59.50 17.24
N GLY A 74 6.44 59.52 16.36
CA GLY A 74 7.73 58.87 16.60
C GLY A 74 7.80 57.39 16.24
N TRP A 75 6.79 56.85 15.54
CA TRP A 75 6.78 55.48 15.03
C TRP A 75 6.78 55.45 13.50
N ASP A 76 7.66 54.62 12.94
CA ASP A 76 7.69 54.29 11.53
C ASP A 76 6.96 52.97 11.29
N VAL A 77 6.00 52.96 10.37
CA VAL A 77 5.17 51.79 10.11
C VAL A 77 5.32 51.34 8.67
N LEU A 78 5.59 50.05 8.53
CA LEU A 78 5.63 49.31 7.30
C LEU A 78 4.37 48.48 7.18
N LEU A 79 3.81 48.40 5.97
CA LEU A 79 2.65 47.58 5.68
C LEU A 79 2.95 46.66 4.50
N VAL A 80 2.72 45.37 4.70
CA VAL A 80 2.96 44.30 3.71
C VAL A 80 1.66 43.54 3.47
N GLN A 81 1.32 43.33 2.21
CA GLN A 81 0.08 42.64 1.84
C GLN A 81 0.14 41.13 2.16
N PRO A 82 -1.01 40.51 2.48
CA PRO A 82 -1.13 39.05 2.44
C PRO A 82 -0.81 38.54 1.03
N ASP A 83 0.00 37.50 0.95
CA ASP A 83 0.48 36.97 -0.32
C ASP A 83 0.11 35.48 -0.46
N PRO A 84 -0.91 35.17 -1.28
CA PRO A 84 -1.32 33.80 -1.55
C PRO A 84 -0.27 32.98 -2.32
N ALA A 85 0.64 33.61 -3.06
CA ALA A 85 1.64 32.92 -3.87
C ALA A 85 2.74 32.28 -3.01
N ILE A 86 2.95 32.79 -1.80
CA ILE A 86 3.89 32.26 -0.80
C ILE A 86 3.19 32.09 0.55
N PRO A 87 2.01 31.43 0.58
CA PRO A 87 0.92 31.55 1.57
C PRO A 87 1.35 32.18 2.91
N ALA A 88 1.58 33.50 2.88
CA ALA A 88 2.19 34.27 3.96
C ALA A 88 1.26 35.41 4.32
N SER A 89 1.02 35.55 5.62
CA SER A 89 0.22 36.64 6.17
C SER A 89 0.77 37.99 5.72
N GLY A 90 -0.14 38.94 5.52
CA GLY A 90 0.22 40.35 5.49
C GLY A 90 0.56 40.79 6.89
N TYR A 91 1.23 41.93 7.01
CA TYR A 91 1.54 42.46 8.32
C TYR A 91 1.64 43.97 8.34
N LEU A 92 1.24 44.54 9.47
CA LEU A 92 1.61 45.89 9.88
C LEU A 92 2.76 45.76 10.86
N ASP A 93 3.88 46.40 10.54
CA ASP A 93 5.09 46.36 11.35
C ASP A 93 5.46 47.77 11.80
N ALA A 94 5.51 48.01 13.11
CA ALA A 94 5.73 49.32 13.70
C ALA A 94 7.04 49.35 14.48
N LEU A 95 7.95 50.24 14.07
CA LEU A 95 9.26 50.47 14.68
C LEU A 95 9.31 51.86 15.33
N ALA A 96 9.73 51.94 16.58
CA ALA A 96 9.95 53.18 17.29
C ALA A 96 11.22 53.88 16.78
N LEU A 97 11.12 55.16 16.43
CA LEU A 97 12.25 55.98 16.01
C LEU A 97 13.06 56.54 17.20
N ALA A 98 12.46 56.56 18.40
CA ALA A 98 13.13 56.84 19.67
C ALA A 98 12.28 56.42 20.88
N GLY A 99 12.90 55.74 21.87
CA GLY A 99 12.36 55.59 23.24
C GLY A 99 11.28 54.52 23.49
N GLY A 100 10.67 53.96 22.43
CA GLY A 100 9.71 52.83 22.51
C GLY A 100 8.53 53.03 23.46
N ILE A 101 7.79 51.95 23.73
CA ILE A 101 6.79 51.90 24.81
C ILE A 101 7.48 51.32 26.05
N VAL A 102 7.92 52.19 26.97
CA VAL A 102 8.59 51.77 28.20
C VAL A 102 7.69 50.87 29.08
N PRO A 103 8.27 50.04 29.97
CA PRO A 103 7.49 49.17 30.85
C PRO A 103 6.42 49.94 31.65
N GLY A 104 5.19 49.45 31.62
CA GLY A 104 4.01 50.06 32.25
C GLY A 104 3.32 51.16 31.43
N ALA A 105 3.84 51.55 30.27
CA ALA A 105 3.23 52.56 29.41
C ALA A 105 2.31 51.95 28.34
N THR A 106 1.43 52.79 27.81
CA THR A 106 0.47 52.46 26.74
C THR A 106 0.56 53.50 25.63
N ALA A 107 0.60 53.06 24.38
CA ALA A 107 0.53 53.90 23.20
C ALA A 107 -0.76 53.63 22.40
N THR A 108 -1.37 54.69 21.88
CA THR A 108 -2.56 54.66 21.03
C THR A 108 -2.30 55.41 19.73
N GLY A 109 -3.17 55.22 18.73
CA GLY A 109 -3.09 55.93 17.45
C GLY A 109 -2.53 55.08 16.30
N PHE A 110 -2.33 53.78 16.51
CA PHE A 110 -2.06 52.84 15.44
C PHE A 110 -3.37 52.40 14.80
N SER A 111 -3.51 52.51 13.49
CA SER A 111 -4.68 51.99 12.78
C SER A 111 -4.30 51.40 11.43
N VAL A 112 -5.12 50.50 10.92
CA VAL A 112 -5.02 49.97 9.55
C VAL A 112 -6.39 49.74 8.96
N THR A 113 -6.55 50.07 7.69
CA THR A 113 -7.75 49.81 6.90
C THR A 113 -7.51 48.62 5.99
N PHE A 114 -8.52 47.79 5.77
CA PHE A 114 -8.42 46.56 4.97
C PHE A 114 -9.77 46.12 4.44
N ASP A 115 -9.75 45.24 3.44
CA ASP A 115 -10.91 44.49 3.01
C ASP A 115 -10.97 43.15 3.75
N TYR A 116 -12.09 42.89 4.40
CA TYR A 116 -12.36 41.62 5.08
C TYR A 116 -13.14 40.68 4.16
N LEU A 117 -12.56 39.50 3.94
CA LEU A 117 -13.10 38.45 3.06
C LEU A 117 -13.83 37.34 3.82
N GLY A 118 -13.76 37.34 5.16
CA GLY A 118 -14.45 36.39 6.02
C GLY A 118 -15.93 36.72 6.25
N ALA A 119 -16.66 35.79 6.86
CA ALA A 119 -18.04 36.04 7.28
C ALA A 119 -18.07 36.86 8.60
N GLY A 120 -19.03 37.79 8.71
CA GLY A 120 -19.25 38.60 9.92
C GLY A 120 -18.25 39.76 10.09
N SER A 121 -18.00 40.14 11.34
CA SER A 121 -17.00 41.16 11.70
C SER A 121 -15.61 40.53 11.83
N PRO A 122 -14.54 41.26 11.49
CA PRO A 122 -13.17 40.73 11.56
C PRO A 122 -12.75 40.54 13.03
N GLY A 123 -12.03 39.43 13.29
CA GLY A 123 -11.71 38.94 14.64
C GLY A 123 -10.44 39.53 15.27
N ALA A 124 -9.76 38.77 16.12
CA ALA A 124 -8.46 39.16 16.67
C ALA A 124 -7.29 38.83 15.73
N GLN A 125 -6.20 39.59 15.80
CA GLN A 125 -4.97 39.37 15.02
C GLN A 125 -3.87 38.77 15.90
N PRO A 126 -3.03 37.87 15.37
CA PRO A 126 -1.76 37.54 15.98
C PRO A 126 -0.81 38.73 15.96
N PHE A 127 0.06 38.82 16.97
CA PHE A 127 1.15 39.79 17.01
C PHE A 127 2.44 39.20 17.58
N SER A 128 3.57 39.79 17.19
CA SER A 128 4.89 39.55 17.78
C SER A 128 5.53 40.88 18.19
N ILE A 129 6.30 40.85 19.29
CA ILE A 129 7.19 41.92 19.73
C ILE A 129 8.62 41.48 19.42
N LEU A 130 9.42 42.33 18.82
CA LEU A 130 10.74 41.96 18.29
C LEU A 130 11.82 42.89 18.82
N ASP A 131 13.03 42.35 18.95
CA ASP A 131 14.24 43.15 19.05
C ASP A 131 14.56 43.74 17.66
N PRO A 132 14.62 45.08 17.50
CA PRO A 132 14.69 45.73 16.19
C PRO A 132 16.04 45.55 15.47
N VAL A 133 17.05 44.98 16.14
CA VAL A 133 18.39 44.76 15.57
C VAL A 133 18.56 43.31 15.13
N SER A 134 18.20 42.36 16.00
CA SER A 134 18.39 40.93 15.80
C SER A 134 17.17 40.22 15.22
N PHE A 135 16.00 40.87 15.21
CA PHE A 135 14.70 40.30 14.86
C PHE A 135 14.33 39.05 15.68
N ILE A 136 14.95 38.90 16.86
CA ILE A 136 14.56 37.89 17.84
C ILE A 136 13.22 38.27 18.44
N GLU A 137 12.31 37.30 18.50
CA GLU A 137 11.01 37.46 19.13
C GLU A 137 11.12 37.54 20.66
N LEU A 138 10.65 38.66 21.22
CA LEU A 138 10.69 38.97 22.65
C LEU A 138 9.38 38.58 23.35
N ASP A 139 8.25 38.68 22.65
CA ASP A 139 6.92 38.33 23.15
C ASP A 139 5.96 38.06 21.97
N THR A 140 4.89 37.30 22.19
CA THR A 140 3.82 37.09 21.18
C THR A 140 2.45 37.00 21.82
N GLY A 141 1.41 37.22 21.01
CA GLY A 141 0.05 37.02 21.47
C GLY A 141 -1.00 37.20 20.40
N ILE A 142 -2.24 37.30 20.88
CA ILE A 142 -3.43 37.61 20.08
C ILE A 142 -4.03 38.91 20.61
N THR A 143 -4.39 39.84 19.74
CA THR A 143 -5.00 41.11 20.13
C THR A 143 -6.34 40.89 20.85
N GLN A 144 -6.71 41.76 21.78
CA GLN A 144 -7.96 41.65 22.54
C GLN A 144 -8.93 42.76 22.14
N PRO A 145 -10.26 42.51 22.07
CA PRO A 145 -11.22 43.59 21.88
C PRO A 145 -11.08 44.63 23.00
N ALA A 146 -11.08 45.92 22.65
CA ALA A 146 -11.05 46.99 23.65
C ALA A 146 -12.23 46.83 24.63
N ALA A 147 -11.94 46.81 25.93
CA ALA A 147 -12.96 46.61 26.95
C ALA A 147 -14.00 47.74 26.91
N VAL A 148 -15.27 47.39 26.67
CA VAL A 148 -16.39 48.32 26.89
C VAL A 148 -16.49 48.56 28.40
N PRO A 149 -16.44 49.81 28.90
CA PRO A 149 -16.53 50.06 30.33
C PRO A 149 -17.90 49.63 30.86
N LEU A 150 -17.95 48.54 31.63
CA LEU A 150 -19.13 48.14 32.39
C LEU A 150 -19.05 48.78 33.79
N PRO A 151 -20.14 49.36 34.33
CA PRO A 151 -20.15 49.89 35.69
C PRO A 151 -19.92 48.77 36.72
N SER A 152 -19.10 49.09 37.71
CA SER A 152 -18.57 48.26 38.79
C SER A 152 -19.43 47.05 39.25
N THR A 153 -19.13 45.88 38.69
CA THR A 153 -19.57 44.56 39.16
C THR A 153 -19.10 44.14 40.58
N PRO A 154 -17.96 44.60 41.16
CA PRO A 154 -17.58 44.16 42.50
C PRO A 154 -18.50 44.71 43.60
N TRP A 155 -19.11 45.89 43.43
CA TRP A 155 -20.07 46.45 44.41
C TRP A 155 -21.41 45.71 44.42
N LEU A 156 -21.84 45.16 43.28
CA LEU A 156 -23.06 44.34 43.18
C LEU A 156 -22.88 42.96 43.81
N LEU A 157 -21.71 42.35 43.67
CA LEU A 157 -21.37 41.10 44.37
C LEU A 157 -21.26 41.31 45.89
N LEU A 158 -20.66 42.42 46.33
CA LEU A 158 -20.60 42.77 47.76
C LEU A 158 -22.01 43.04 48.33
N ALA A 159 -22.87 43.74 47.59
CA ALA A 159 -24.27 43.96 47.97
C ALA A 159 -25.07 42.65 48.03
N GLY A 160 -24.83 41.70 47.11
CA GLY A 160 -25.46 40.37 47.12
C GLY A 160 -25.05 39.52 48.33
N VAL A 161 -23.76 39.53 48.68
CA VAL A 161 -23.25 38.79 49.85
C VAL A 161 -23.73 39.42 51.17
N LEU A 162 -23.81 40.75 51.24
CA LEU A 162 -24.39 41.45 52.40
C LEU A 162 -25.91 41.23 52.50
N GLY A 163 -26.63 41.17 51.38
CA GLY A 163 -28.05 40.83 51.33
C GLY A 163 -28.34 39.42 51.86
N LEU A 164 -27.51 38.44 51.49
CA LEU A 164 -27.59 37.06 51.99
C LEU A 164 -27.22 36.93 53.49
N ALA A 165 -26.35 37.80 54.00
CA ALA A 165 -26.02 37.86 55.42
C ALA A 165 -27.16 38.50 56.26
N CYS A 166 -27.89 39.47 55.72
CA CYS A 166 -29.06 40.08 56.37
C CYS A 166 -30.30 39.17 56.35
N LEU A 167 -30.47 38.32 55.33
CA LEU A 167 -31.59 37.38 55.22
C LEU A 167 -31.49 36.17 56.17
N ARG A 168 -30.32 35.89 56.76
CA ARG A 168 -30.13 34.81 57.75
C ARG A 168 -30.57 35.14 59.18
N ARG A 169 -31.11 36.33 59.46
CA ARG A 169 -31.55 36.76 60.81
C ARG A 169 -33.06 36.87 61.03
N ARG A 170 -33.91 36.43 60.09
CA ARG A 170 -35.37 36.35 60.32
C ARG A 170 -35.89 34.93 60.06
N GLN A 171 -36.03 34.22 61.18
CA GLN A 171 -36.93 33.10 61.51
C GLN A 171 -38.14 32.95 60.56
N LEU A 172 -38.53 31.77 60.08
CA LEU A 172 -39.07 30.54 60.71
C LEU A 172 -40.39 30.24 59.99
N ALA A 173 -40.53 29.04 59.42
CA ALA A 173 -41.74 28.20 59.32
C ALA A 173 -41.88 27.56 57.93
N GLY A 174 -42.08 26.25 57.92
CA GLY A 174 -42.67 25.52 56.80
C GLY A 174 -41.71 24.68 55.97
N ALA A 175 -41.54 23.43 56.44
CA ALA A 175 -41.22 22.19 55.72
C ALA A 175 -41.33 22.22 54.18
N ALA A 176 -40.51 21.53 53.38
CA ALA A 176 -39.70 20.34 53.65
C ALA A 176 -38.49 20.25 52.69
N LEU A 177 -37.47 19.60 53.25
CA LEU A 177 -36.26 18.95 52.71
C LEU A 177 -36.25 18.62 51.20
N ALA A 178 -35.18 18.98 50.46
CA ALA A 178 -33.80 18.44 50.47
C ALA A 178 -33.72 17.11 49.68
N THR A 179 -32.79 16.81 48.78
CA THR A 179 -31.36 17.17 48.57
C THR A 179 -30.96 16.48 47.23
N GLY A 180 -29.91 16.81 46.48
CA GLY A 180 -28.75 17.69 46.60
C GLY A 180 -27.94 17.63 45.29
N LEU A 181 -27.28 18.74 44.91
CA LEU A 181 -25.81 18.91 44.75
C LEU A 181 -25.08 17.83 43.89
N ALA A 182 -24.22 18.12 42.92
CA ALA A 182 -23.45 19.32 42.58
C ALA A 182 -22.76 19.13 41.19
N LEU A 183 -22.01 20.19 40.79
CA LEU A 183 -21.10 20.34 39.63
C LEU A 183 -21.82 20.89 38.38
N GLY A 184 -21.44 22.00 37.75
CA GLY A 184 -20.20 22.76 37.78
C GLY A 184 -19.81 23.05 36.33
N LEU A 185 -19.74 24.34 35.98
CA LEU A 185 -19.14 24.94 34.78
C LEU A 185 -19.91 24.91 33.44
N CYS A 186 -20.03 26.13 32.89
CA CYS A 186 -19.96 26.54 31.48
C CYS A 186 -20.92 25.91 30.45
N ALA A 187 -21.94 26.67 30.04
CA ALA A 187 -22.09 27.20 28.67
C ALA A 187 -23.49 27.83 28.50
N CYS A 188 -23.53 29.13 28.23
CA CYS A 188 -24.76 29.81 27.82
C CYS A 188 -25.15 29.35 26.42
N GLY A 189 -26.33 28.74 26.30
CA GLY A 189 -27.04 28.57 25.04
C GLY A 189 -27.86 29.80 24.68
N GLY A 190 -28.01 30.03 23.37
CA GLY A 190 -28.97 30.94 22.73
C GLY A 190 -29.07 30.57 21.23
N PRO A 191 -30.24 30.75 20.58
CA PRO A 191 -30.84 29.76 19.69
C PRO A 191 -30.54 29.94 18.19
N ASN A 192 -30.55 28.83 17.45
CA ASN A 192 -30.60 28.83 15.98
C ASN A 192 -32.05 28.98 15.49
N ASP A 193 -32.30 30.07 14.78
CA ASP A 193 -33.44 30.28 13.89
C ASP A 193 -33.23 29.46 12.59
N PRO A 194 -34.20 28.65 12.10
CA PRO A 194 -34.05 27.80 10.93
C PRO A 194 -34.26 28.53 9.58
N THR A 195 -34.16 29.86 9.50
CA THR A 195 -34.52 30.60 8.27
C THR A 195 -33.38 31.32 7.52
N GLN A 196 -32.10 30.98 7.78
CA GLN A 196 -30.98 31.57 7.02
C GLN A 196 -30.20 30.51 6.21
N SER A 197 -30.09 30.73 4.89
CA SER A 197 -29.36 29.87 3.95
C SER A 197 -27.90 29.65 4.39
N PRO A 198 -27.32 28.46 4.20
CA PRO A 198 -25.92 28.23 4.52
C PRO A 198 -25.03 29.07 3.60
N ALA A 199 -24.29 30.02 4.20
CA ALA A 199 -23.20 30.72 3.54
C ALA A 199 -22.12 29.72 3.11
N PRO A 200 -21.45 29.92 1.96
CA PRO A 200 -20.47 28.99 1.43
C PRO A 200 -19.30 28.80 2.41
N LYS A 201 -18.89 27.55 2.61
CA LYS A 201 -17.66 27.20 3.31
C LYS A 201 -16.49 27.84 2.55
N VAL A 202 -15.89 28.87 3.12
CA VAL A 202 -14.62 29.43 2.66
C VAL A 202 -13.59 28.31 2.69
N MET A 203 -13.03 28.01 1.52
CA MET A 203 -11.91 27.10 1.34
C MET A 203 -10.74 27.57 2.20
N LEU A 204 -10.17 26.66 2.99
CA LEU A 204 -8.81 26.82 3.50
C LEU A 204 -7.91 26.94 2.26
N ALA A 205 -7.13 28.02 2.17
CA ALA A 205 -6.26 28.27 1.03
C ALA A 205 -5.36 27.05 0.77
N ALA A 206 -5.50 26.48 -0.43
CA ALA A 206 -4.55 25.51 -0.95
C ALA A 206 -3.15 26.15 -0.92
N ALA A 207 -2.14 25.36 -0.53
CA ALA A 207 -0.75 25.72 -0.75
C ALA A 207 -0.54 26.11 -2.22
N ALA A 208 0.35 27.07 -2.47
CA ALA A 208 0.61 27.58 -3.81
C ALA A 208 0.98 26.43 -4.77
N ALA A 209 0.09 26.13 -5.72
CA ALA A 209 0.37 25.22 -6.81
C ALA A 209 1.23 25.96 -7.83
N THR A 210 2.55 25.87 -7.70
CA THR A 210 3.48 26.24 -8.76
C THR A 210 3.65 25.04 -9.68
N VAL A 211 2.87 25.00 -10.76
CA VAL A 211 3.05 24.00 -11.82
C VAL A 211 4.11 24.52 -12.78
N GLN A 212 5.26 23.84 -12.82
CA GLN A 212 6.33 24.19 -13.74
C GLN A 212 7.02 22.96 -14.31
N ALA A 213 6.82 22.76 -15.62
CA ALA A 213 7.42 21.67 -16.38
C ALA A 213 8.77 22.09 -16.98
N ALA A 214 9.74 21.18 -16.95
CA ALA A 214 11.00 21.27 -17.67
C ALA A 214 11.38 19.89 -18.22
N GLY A 215 11.17 19.71 -19.53
CA GLY A 215 11.31 18.40 -20.18
C GLY A 215 10.24 17.43 -19.68
N ASP A 216 10.66 16.21 -19.33
CA ASP A 216 9.78 15.15 -18.83
C ASP A 216 9.42 15.32 -17.34
N PHE A 217 9.98 16.30 -16.62
CA PHE A 217 9.68 16.50 -15.20
C PHE A 217 8.95 17.80 -14.94
N GLU A 218 8.19 17.81 -13.84
CA GLU A 218 7.38 18.95 -13.43
C GLU A 218 7.43 19.10 -11.91
N VAL A 219 7.73 20.31 -11.42
CA VAL A 219 7.40 20.66 -10.03
C VAL A 219 5.92 20.99 -10.00
N THR A 220 5.15 20.24 -9.23
CA THR A 220 3.69 20.37 -9.16
C THR A 220 3.24 21.25 -7.99
N MET A 221 4.03 21.30 -6.91
CA MET A 221 3.69 21.99 -5.66
C MET A 221 4.94 22.30 -4.82
N LEU A 222 4.87 23.42 -4.09
CA LEU A 222 5.81 23.79 -3.03
C LEU A 222 5.06 23.89 -1.69
N ASP A 223 5.41 23.02 -0.75
CA ASP A 223 4.81 23.01 0.59
C ASP A 223 5.71 23.76 1.57
N LYS A 224 5.24 24.90 2.10
CA LYS A 224 5.98 25.66 3.12
C LYS A 224 6.09 24.83 4.40
N VAL A 225 7.31 24.56 4.85
CA VAL A 225 7.60 23.83 6.09
C VAL A 225 8.10 24.71 7.22
N ALA A 226 8.76 25.82 6.90
CA ALA A 226 9.26 26.78 7.89
C ALA A 226 9.37 28.18 7.28
N GLU A 227 9.36 29.19 8.14
CA GLU A 227 9.70 30.57 7.78
C GLU A 227 10.49 31.24 8.90
N GLN A 228 11.39 32.16 8.55
CA GLN A 228 12.21 32.92 9.49
C GLN A 228 12.34 34.37 9.01
N ARG A 229 12.13 35.34 9.89
CA ARG A 229 12.32 36.76 9.58
C ARG A 229 13.81 37.11 9.57
N VAL A 230 14.24 37.89 8.57
CA VAL A 230 15.63 38.35 8.40
C VAL A 230 15.73 39.87 8.58
N SER A 231 14.72 40.61 8.11
CA SER A 231 14.59 42.05 8.34
C SER A 231 13.12 42.43 8.42
N ARG A 232 12.83 43.74 8.52
CA ARG A 232 11.46 44.24 8.49
C ARG A 232 10.67 43.79 7.26
N THR A 233 11.35 43.57 6.14
CA THR A 233 10.73 43.18 4.87
C THR A 233 11.24 41.84 4.31
N VAL A 234 12.40 41.35 4.74
CA VAL A 234 13.02 40.14 4.18
C VAL A 234 12.78 38.92 5.06
N TRP A 235 12.40 37.79 4.45
CA TRP A 235 12.10 36.53 5.13
C TRP A 235 12.71 35.34 4.39
N ASP A 236 13.18 34.33 5.13
CA ASP A 236 13.60 33.03 4.61
C ASP A 236 12.43 32.05 4.73
N TYR A 237 12.06 31.40 3.63
CA TYR A 237 11.00 30.40 3.56
C TYR A 237 11.58 29.07 3.11
N THR A 238 11.33 28.00 3.87
CA THR A 238 11.76 26.64 3.54
C THR A 238 10.58 25.84 3.01
N TYR A 239 10.78 25.12 1.90
CA TYR A 239 9.75 24.35 1.21
C TYR A 239 10.15 22.89 0.97
N ARG A 240 9.18 21.98 1.04
CA ARG A 240 9.26 20.66 0.37
C ARG A 240 8.76 20.80 -1.06
N VAL A 241 9.38 20.06 -1.97
CA VAL A 241 9.08 20.10 -3.40
C VAL A 241 8.36 18.83 -3.82
N HIS A 242 7.30 18.95 -4.62
CA HIS A 242 6.64 17.81 -5.26
C HIS A 242 7.04 17.74 -6.73
N ILE A 243 7.58 16.60 -7.15
CA ILE A 243 8.13 16.42 -8.51
C ILE A 243 7.41 15.27 -9.19
N ARG A 244 6.85 15.53 -10.36
CA ARG A 244 6.22 14.55 -11.24
C ARG A 244 7.10 14.22 -12.42
N ASN A 245 7.16 12.93 -12.80
CA ASN A 245 7.70 12.48 -14.07
C ASN A 245 6.53 12.31 -15.06
N ASN A 246 6.45 13.20 -16.04
CA ASN A 246 5.50 13.18 -17.14
C ASN A 246 5.99 12.34 -18.34
N GLY A 247 7.22 11.82 -18.29
CA GLY A 247 7.76 10.92 -19.29
C GLY A 247 7.08 9.54 -19.31
N SER A 248 7.23 8.83 -20.42
CA SER A 248 6.71 7.46 -20.59
C SER A 248 7.57 6.39 -19.93
N GLU A 249 8.76 6.74 -19.45
CA GLU A 249 9.71 5.84 -18.80
C GLU A 249 10.03 6.31 -17.37
N ALA A 250 10.35 5.36 -16.50
CA ALA A 250 10.89 5.68 -15.18
C ALA A 250 12.27 6.33 -15.33
N ALA A 251 12.56 7.32 -14.50
CA ALA A 251 13.84 7.99 -14.49
C ALA A 251 14.53 7.84 -13.13
N SER A 252 15.86 7.86 -13.15
CA SER A 252 16.71 7.64 -12.00
C SER A 252 17.63 8.82 -11.75
N ASN A 253 18.02 9.01 -10.48
CA ASN A 253 18.84 10.14 -10.04
C ASN A 253 18.30 11.49 -10.47
N VAL A 254 16.98 11.65 -10.41
CA VAL A 254 16.33 12.93 -10.67
C VAL A 254 16.82 13.90 -9.59
N GLN A 255 17.60 14.88 -10.00
CA GLN A 255 17.96 16.04 -9.20
C GLN A 255 17.22 17.23 -9.80
N ALA A 256 16.49 17.97 -8.97
CA ALA A 256 15.87 19.23 -9.34
C ALA A 256 16.70 20.36 -8.76
N VAL A 257 17.09 21.31 -9.60
CA VAL A 257 17.84 22.49 -9.19
C VAL A 257 17.04 23.71 -9.56
N LEU A 258 16.69 24.52 -8.57
CA LEU A 258 16.11 25.83 -8.79
C LEU A 258 17.22 26.77 -9.28
N THR A 259 17.09 27.25 -10.50
CA THR A 259 18.13 28.03 -11.19
C THR A 259 17.79 29.51 -11.30
N SER A 260 16.51 29.86 -11.21
CA SER A 260 16.04 31.24 -11.23
C SER A 260 14.89 31.42 -10.24
N VAL A 261 14.81 32.64 -9.69
CA VAL A 261 13.75 33.12 -8.81
C VAL A 261 13.25 34.48 -9.29
N PRO A 262 12.01 34.89 -8.97
CA PRO A 262 11.50 36.20 -9.34
C PRO A 262 12.25 37.35 -8.66
N GLU A 263 12.06 38.57 -9.18
CA GLU A 263 12.59 39.80 -8.58
C GLU A 263 12.21 39.91 -7.09
N GLY A 264 13.14 40.41 -6.28
CA GLY A 264 12.99 40.48 -4.83
C GLY A 264 13.23 39.14 -4.11
N SER A 265 13.61 38.08 -4.82
CA SER A 265 13.93 36.78 -4.21
C SER A 265 15.37 36.35 -4.49
N THR A 266 15.97 35.60 -3.57
CA THR A 266 17.29 34.96 -3.74
C THR A 266 17.25 33.53 -3.25
N ILE A 267 17.92 32.63 -3.97
CA ILE A 267 18.05 31.22 -3.62
C ILE A 267 19.09 31.10 -2.51
N ILE A 268 18.71 30.60 -1.33
CA ILE A 268 19.64 30.26 -0.25
C ILE A 268 20.05 28.80 -0.37
N ASP A 269 19.07 27.93 -0.65
CA ASP A 269 19.23 26.54 -1.03
C ASP A 269 18.20 26.20 -2.11
N GLY A 270 18.63 25.61 -3.22
CA GLY A 270 17.79 25.33 -4.39
C GLY A 270 17.94 23.92 -4.93
N ASP A 271 18.75 23.07 -4.30
CA ASP A 271 19.01 21.71 -4.75
C ASP A 271 18.06 20.72 -4.07
N VAL A 272 17.50 19.79 -4.84
CA VAL A 272 16.64 18.72 -4.32
C VAL A 272 17.02 17.40 -4.98
N GLN A 273 17.45 16.44 -4.17
CA GLN A 273 17.66 15.06 -4.63
C GLN A 273 16.36 14.26 -4.57
N ALA A 274 15.73 14.02 -5.71
CA ALA A 274 14.45 13.30 -5.81
C ALA A 274 14.60 11.77 -5.98
N GLY A 275 15.77 11.31 -6.43
CA GLY A 275 16.02 9.87 -6.62
C GLY A 275 15.30 9.33 -7.87
N SER A 276 14.72 8.13 -7.79
CA SER A 276 13.99 7.55 -8.91
C SER A 276 12.51 7.94 -8.90
N ILE A 277 11.97 8.27 -10.07
CA ILE A 277 10.57 8.64 -10.28
C ILE A 277 9.99 7.79 -11.42
N GLY A 278 9.02 6.93 -11.12
CA GLY A 278 8.31 6.12 -12.12
C GLY A 278 7.58 6.98 -13.17
N ALA A 279 7.33 6.42 -14.35
CA ALA A 279 6.54 7.11 -15.39
C ALA A 279 5.15 7.50 -14.85
N GLY A 280 4.78 8.77 -14.99
CA GLY A 280 3.52 9.33 -14.48
C GLY A 280 3.48 9.56 -12.96
N ALA A 281 4.48 9.09 -12.20
CA ALA A 281 4.50 9.17 -10.74
C ALA A 281 4.89 10.57 -10.25
N THR A 282 4.41 10.93 -9.05
CA THR A 282 4.84 12.13 -8.31
C THR A 282 5.49 11.70 -7.01
N VAL A 283 6.64 12.28 -6.68
CA VAL A 283 7.36 12.06 -5.42
C VAL A 283 7.51 13.38 -4.67
N THR A 284 7.58 13.28 -3.34
CA THR A 284 7.91 14.40 -2.44
C THR A 284 9.21 14.04 -1.73
N PRO A 285 10.37 14.54 -2.18
CA PRO A 285 11.64 14.22 -1.56
C PRO A 285 11.69 14.71 -0.11
N ALA A 286 12.50 14.03 0.72
CA ALA A 286 12.72 14.46 2.10
C ALA A 286 13.51 15.78 2.19
N ASP A 287 14.31 16.04 1.15
CA ASP A 287 15.12 17.24 0.97
C ASP A 287 14.25 18.50 0.77
N THR A 288 14.77 19.66 1.14
CA THR A 288 14.02 20.93 1.13
C THR A 288 14.83 22.05 0.48
N ILE A 289 14.14 23.03 -0.09
CA ILE A 289 14.76 24.28 -0.58
C ILE A 289 14.49 25.43 0.39
N THR A 290 15.33 26.47 0.35
CA THR A 290 15.12 27.72 1.10
C THR A 290 15.25 28.94 0.19
N LEU A 291 14.21 29.77 0.16
CA LEU A 291 14.15 31.02 -0.58
C LEU A 291 14.11 32.21 0.36
N ARG A 292 14.98 33.19 0.13
CA ARG A 292 14.91 34.49 0.79
C ARG A 292 14.09 35.44 -0.06
N ILE A 293 13.05 36.06 0.52
CA ILE A 293 12.04 36.83 -0.20
C ILE A 293 11.85 38.21 0.45
N GLU A 294 11.92 39.25 -0.38
CA GLU A 294 11.59 40.65 -0.08
C GLU A 294 10.07 40.86 -0.15
N ARG A 295 9.41 40.85 1.01
CA ARG A 295 7.95 40.88 1.16
C ARG A 295 7.32 42.23 0.84
N SER A 296 8.08 43.30 0.63
CA SER A 296 7.55 44.56 0.09
C SER A 296 7.22 44.48 -1.41
N ILE A 297 7.64 43.41 -2.08
CA ILE A 297 7.36 43.10 -3.48
C ILE A 297 6.46 41.86 -3.53
N ALA A 298 5.39 41.90 -4.32
CA ALA A 298 4.50 40.75 -4.48
C ALA A 298 5.21 39.59 -5.19
N PHE A 299 5.19 38.39 -4.61
CA PHE A 299 5.93 37.26 -5.15
C PHE A 299 5.32 36.76 -6.47
N GLN A 300 6.13 36.71 -7.53
CA GLN A 300 5.72 36.22 -8.84
C GLN A 300 6.17 34.77 -9.03
N SER A 301 5.34 33.80 -8.67
CA SER A 301 5.69 32.37 -8.75
C SER A 301 6.11 31.89 -10.14
N ALA A 302 5.62 32.54 -11.20
CA ALA A 302 6.03 32.28 -12.58
C ALA A 302 7.52 32.57 -12.88
N GLY A 303 8.21 33.30 -12.00
CA GLY A 303 9.64 33.61 -12.13
C GLY A 303 10.57 32.52 -11.58
N LEU A 304 10.04 31.46 -10.95
CA LEU A 304 10.82 30.27 -10.61
C LEU A 304 11.28 29.59 -11.90
N THR A 305 12.45 28.95 -11.92
CA THR A 305 12.87 28.13 -13.06
C THR A 305 13.69 26.95 -12.57
N TRP A 306 13.30 25.76 -12.99
CA TRP A 306 13.90 24.50 -12.58
C TRP A 306 14.69 23.87 -13.72
N THR A 307 15.85 23.32 -13.39
CA THR A 307 16.56 22.38 -14.27
C THR A 307 16.58 21.01 -13.62
N PHE A 308 16.34 19.98 -14.42
CA PHE A 308 16.41 18.60 -13.98
C PHE A 308 17.61 17.90 -14.62
N SER A 309 18.29 17.07 -13.84
CA SER A 309 19.19 16.05 -14.38
C SER A 309 18.69 14.69 -13.94
N ALA A 310 18.71 13.73 -14.87
CA ALA A 310 18.54 12.31 -14.59
C ALA A 310 19.72 11.57 -15.21
N SER A 311 20.15 10.48 -14.58
CA SER A 311 21.16 9.59 -15.15
C SER A 311 20.60 8.18 -15.20
N THR A 312 20.95 7.42 -16.24
CA THR A 312 20.61 6.00 -16.32
C THR A 312 21.44 5.22 -15.29
N GLY A 313 20.92 5.07 -14.08
CA GLY A 313 21.41 4.07 -13.14
C GLY A 313 21.06 2.66 -13.64
N ILE A 314 21.75 1.65 -13.14
CA ILE A 314 21.40 0.26 -13.43
C ILE A 314 20.19 -0.10 -12.57
N ALA A 315 19.02 -0.28 -13.19
CA ALA A 315 17.84 -0.76 -12.49
C ALA A 315 18.04 -2.21 -12.03
N LEU A 316 17.86 -2.44 -10.73
CA LEU A 316 17.87 -3.76 -10.12
C LEU A 316 16.48 -4.40 -10.22
N ASP A 317 16.46 -5.74 -10.19
CA ASP A 317 15.20 -6.49 -10.06
C ASP A 317 14.45 -6.00 -8.80
N PRO A 318 13.13 -5.72 -8.89
CA PRO A 318 12.34 -5.31 -7.73
C PRO A 318 12.43 -6.31 -6.59
N VAL A 319 12.47 -5.79 -5.37
CA VAL A 319 12.58 -6.58 -4.14
C VAL A 319 11.37 -6.39 -3.24
N ARG A 320 11.16 -7.30 -2.28
CA ARG A 320 10.06 -7.23 -1.32
C ARG A 320 10.48 -6.44 -0.06
N PRO A 321 9.54 -5.88 0.72
CA PRO A 321 9.84 -5.27 2.01
C PRO A 321 10.25 -6.32 3.05
N ALA A 322 10.91 -5.89 4.12
CA ALA A 322 11.36 -6.70 5.25
C ALA A 322 12.14 -7.97 4.87
N GLN A 323 13.16 -7.85 4.01
CA GLN A 323 14.04 -8.97 3.65
C GLN A 323 15.52 -8.56 3.60
N VAL A 324 16.41 -9.54 3.79
CA VAL A 324 17.85 -9.40 3.52
C VAL A 324 18.14 -9.83 2.09
N VAL A 325 18.76 -8.95 1.31
CA VAL A 325 19.09 -9.16 -0.09
C VAL A 325 20.60 -9.30 -0.25
N VAL A 326 21.02 -10.30 -1.04
CA VAL A 326 22.42 -10.56 -1.37
C VAL A 326 22.53 -10.66 -2.89
N LEU A 327 23.22 -9.70 -3.52
CA LEU A 327 23.42 -9.61 -4.96
C LEU A 327 24.90 -9.83 -5.31
N PRO A 328 25.24 -10.81 -6.16
CA PRO A 328 26.61 -11.00 -6.64
C PRO A 328 27.10 -9.78 -7.44
N LEU A 329 28.25 -9.22 -7.08
CA LEU A 329 28.83 -8.06 -7.76
C LEU A 329 29.21 -8.39 -9.21
N SER A 330 29.62 -9.63 -9.50
CA SER A 330 29.89 -10.09 -10.87
C SER A 330 28.67 -9.98 -11.78
N GLY A 331 27.48 -10.32 -11.27
CA GLY A 331 26.21 -10.18 -11.99
C GLY A 331 25.79 -8.73 -12.23
N LEU A 332 26.36 -7.78 -11.46
CA LEU A 332 26.18 -6.34 -11.61
C LEU A 332 27.26 -5.68 -12.47
N GLY A 333 28.14 -6.47 -13.11
CA GLY A 333 29.24 -5.96 -13.93
C GLY A 333 30.53 -5.65 -13.17
N PHE A 334 30.66 -6.09 -11.91
CA PHE A 334 31.83 -5.89 -11.06
C PHE A 334 32.49 -7.23 -10.67
N PRO A 335 33.04 -8.01 -11.64
CA PRO A 335 33.63 -9.32 -11.37
C PRO A 335 34.86 -9.27 -10.44
N ASP A 336 35.55 -8.14 -10.39
CA ASP A 336 36.69 -7.88 -9.50
C ASP A 336 36.29 -7.12 -8.21
N GLY A 337 34.98 -7.05 -7.92
CA GLY A 337 34.40 -6.37 -6.77
C GLY A 337 34.36 -4.83 -6.89
N ALA A 338 33.77 -4.20 -5.88
CA ALA A 338 33.70 -2.74 -5.70
C ALA A 338 34.50 -2.32 -4.46
N ASP A 339 35.02 -1.10 -4.46
CA ASP A 339 35.89 -0.59 -3.38
C ASP A 339 35.06 -0.03 -2.21
N SER A 340 33.91 0.58 -2.50
CA SER A 340 32.97 1.08 -1.49
C SER A 340 31.54 1.17 -2.02
N VAL A 341 30.57 1.17 -1.11
CA VAL A 341 29.15 1.41 -1.40
C VAL A 341 28.57 2.48 -0.47
N LYS A 342 27.64 3.29 -0.99
CA LYS A 342 26.74 4.13 -0.19
C LYS A 342 25.30 3.86 -0.61
N ALA A 343 24.37 3.87 0.34
CA ALA A 343 22.94 3.75 0.07
C ALA A 343 22.23 5.08 0.35
N SER A 344 21.14 5.34 -0.39
CA SER A 344 20.21 6.45 -0.15
C SER A 344 18.76 5.99 -0.36
N GLY A 345 17.79 6.81 0.07
CA GLY A 345 16.37 6.47 0.01
C GLY A 345 15.95 5.54 1.15
N ALA A 346 15.15 4.52 0.83
CA ALA A 346 14.50 3.67 1.83
C ALA A 346 15.43 2.63 2.51
N VAL A 347 16.61 2.37 1.95
CA VAL A 347 17.60 1.43 2.51
C VAL A 347 18.66 2.18 3.31
N THR A 348 18.84 1.79 4.57
CA THR A 348 19.84 2.40 5.47
C THR A 348 21.04 1.51 5.73
N ASP A 349 20.87 0.18 5.65
CA ASP A 349 21.90 -0.80 6.01
C ASP A 349 22.43 -1.47 4.73
N VAL A 350 23.71 -1.27 4.44
CA VAL A 350 24.38 -1.81 3.24
C VAL A 350 25.80 -2.27 3.54
N LEU A 351 26.25 -3.35 2.91
CA LEU A 351 27.56 -3.95 3.10
C LEU A 351 28.09 -4.57 1.80
N LEU A 352 29.39 -4.37 1.51
CA LEU A 352 30.12 -5.14 0.51
C LEU A 352 30.93 -6.23 1.22
N GLN A 353 30.67 -7.50 0.91
CA GLN A 353 31.41 -8.62 1.48
C GLN A 353 31.36 -9.85 0.57
N GLU A 354 32.47 -10.58 0.45
CA GLU A 354 32.58 -11.85 -0.30
C GLU A 354 32.14 -11.76 -1.77
N GLY A 355 32.42 -10.62 -2.42
CA GLY A 355 32.03 -10.39 -3.81
C GLY A 355 30.55 -10.11 -4.02
N SER A 356 29.82 -9.73 -2.96
CA SER A 356 28.40 -9.43 -3.00
C SER A 356 28.06 -8.07 -2.39
N LEU A 357 27.04 -7.42 -2.95
CA LEU A 357 26.31 -6.32 -2.33
C LEU A 357 25.21 -6.88 -1.45
N ARG A 358 25.21 -6.53 -0.16
CA ARG A 358 24.25 -7.00 0.83
C ARG A 358 23.52 -5.83 1.45
N PHE A 359 22.21 -5.92 1.60
CA PHE A 359 21.40 -4.88 2.23
C PHE A 359 20.10 -5.45 2.79
N SER A 360 19.41 -4.68 3.62
CA SER A 360 18.08 -5.02 4.13
C SER A 360 17.04 -3.99 3.72
N THR A 361 15.85 -4.44 3.32
CA THR A 361 14.73 -3.57 2.98
C THR A 361 13.91 -3.20 4.24
N PRO A 362 13.28 -2.01 4.27
CA PRO A 362 12.43 -1.59 5.38
C PRO A 362 11.09 -2.35 5.38
N GLY A 363 10.25 -2.11 6.40
CA GLY A 363 8.90 -2.66 6.46
C GLY A 363 7.98 -2.11 5.36
N ASP A 364 6.87 -2.79 5.12
CA ASP A 364 5.90 -2.35 4.12
C ASP A 364 5.03 -1.20 4.65
N THR A 365 5.05 -0.10 3.92
CA THR A 365 4.28 1.12 4.20
C THR A 365 2.97 1.14 3.43
N GLY A 366 2.70 0.12 2.60
CA GLY A 366 1.56 0.07 1.71
C GLY A 366 1.71 0.91 0.44
N VAL A 367 2.91 1.43 0.19
CA VAL A 367 3.30 2.12 -1.04
C VAL A 367 4.67 1.62 -1.48
N ASP A 368 4.90 1.64 -2.79
CA ASP A 368 6.22 1.32 -3.35
C ASP A 368 7.29 2.27 -2.79
N GLN A 369 8.43 1.71 -2.43
CA GLN A 369 9.56 2.43 -1.85
C GLN A 369 10.77 2.32 -2.78
N HIS A 370 11.63 3.33 -2.78
CA HIS A 370 12.80 3.37 -3.65
C HIS A 370 14.09 3.55 -2.86
N ALA A 371 15.16 2.90 -3.31
CA ALA A 371 16.50 3.09 -2.78
C ALA A 371 17.52 3.13 -3.91
N GLN A 372 18.68 3.72 -3.65
CA GLN A 372 19.79 3.77 -4.61
C GLN A 372 21.10 3.35 -3.95
N PHE A 373 22.01 2.78 -4.74
CA PHE A 373 23.33 2.38 -4.31
C PHE A 373 24.40 3.03 -5.19
N SER A 374 25.34 3.75 -4.58
CA SER A 374 26.52 4.29 -5.25
C SER A 374 27.71 3.35 -5.06
N LEU A 375 28.03 2.54 -6.06
CA LEU A 375 29.21 1.67 -6.07
C LEU A 375 30.42 2.41 -6.64
N SER A 376 31.52 2.47 -5.89
CA SER A 376 32.78 3.06 -6.35
C SER A 376 33.80 1.99 -6.72
N LYS A 377 34.43 2.13 -7.89
CA LYS A 377 35.56 1.28 -8.33
C LYS A 377 36.58 2.11 -9.08
N GLY A 378 37.82 2.17 -8.58
CA GLY A 378 38.91 2.90 -9.23
C GLY A 378 38.59 4.38 -9.49
N GLY A 379 37.86 5.02 -8.57
CA GLY A 379 37.44 6.43 -8.68
C GLY A 379 36.21 6.70 -9.57
N LYS A 380 35.66 5.69 -10.26
CA LYS A 380 34.38 5.79 -10.96
C LYS A 380 33.23 5.36 -10.06
N VAL A 381 32.10 6.07 -10.14
CA VAL A 381 30.87 5.75 -9.41
C VAL A 381 29.82 5.25 -10.39
N THR A 382 29.23 4.10 -10.08
CA THR A 382 28.05 3.55 -10.78
C THR A 382 26.88 3.58 -9.82
N ILE A 383 25.73 4.05 -10.29
CA ILE A 383 24.49 4.07 -9.51
C ILE A 383 23.63 2.88 -9.87
N LEU A 384 23.09 2.20 -8.84
CA LEU A 384 22.09 1.16 -8.96
C LEU A 384 20.78 1.67 -8.36
N ASP A 385 19.65 1.42 -9.02
CA ASP A 385 18.33 1.81 -8.55
C ASP A 385 17.52 0.58 -8.13
N LEU A 386 16.84 0.68 -7.00
CA LEU A 386 16.07 -0.42 -6.42
C LEU A 386 14.63 0.01 -6.17
N LEU A 387 13.69 -0.70 -6.80
CA LEU A 387 12.28 -0.68 -6.41
C LEU A 387 12.03 -1.72 -5.31
N ILE A 388 11.44 -1.27 -4.21
CA ILE A 388 10.95 -2.10 -3.12
C ILE A 388 9.42 -2.10 -3.23
N GLN A 389 8.88 -3.15 -3.84
CA GLN A 389 7.48 -3.23 -4.23
C GLN A 389 6.61 -3.61 -3.04
N THR A 390 5.54 -2.85 -2.77
CA THR A 390 4.60 -3.17 -1.69
C THR A 390 3.89 -4.52 -1.94
N GLU A 391 3.65 -5.28 -0.88
CA GLU A 391 2.88 -6.53 -0.91
C GLU A 391 1.44 -6.34 -0.36
N LEU A 392 1.17 -5.22 0.31
CA LEU A 392 -0.14 -4.84 0.83
C LEU A 392 -0.46 -3.37 0.48
N PRO A 393 -0.77 -3.06 -0.79
CA PRO A 393 -0.98 -1.70 -1.26
C PRO A 393 -2.15 -1.02 -0.54
N THR A 394 -1.97 0.27 -0.26
CA THR A 394 -2.97 1.14 0.39
C THR A 394 -3.73 2.04 -0.56
N ALA A 395 -3.24 2.15 -1.80
CA ALA A 395 -3.87 2.97 -2.82
C ALA A 395 -5.31 2.53 -3.09
N VAL A 396 -6.19 3.50 -3.30
CA VAL A 396 -7.54 3.24 -3.78
C VAL A 396 -7.47 3.03 -5.28
N GLU A 397 -7.90 1.85 -5.73
CA GLU A 397 -8.07 1.56 -7.13
C GLU A 397 -9.44 2.07 -7.61
N THR A 398 -9.45 2.70 -8.78
CA THR A 398 -10.69 3.09 -9.46
C THR A 398 -10.95 2.09 -10.58
N TYR A 399 -12.17 1.55 -10.62
CA TYR A 399 -12.61 0.70 -11.71
C TYR A 399 -12.99 1.58 -12.91
N VAL A 400 -12.50 1.23 -14.10
CA VAL A 400 -12.77 1.99 -15.33
C VAL A 400 -13.02 1.03 -16.47
N GLU A 401 -14.28 0.91 -16.90
CA GLU A 401 -14.62 0.16 -18.11
C GLU A 401 -14.45 1.04 -19.34
N PRO A 402 -13.77 0.58 -20.41
CA PRO A 402 -13.75 1.30 -21.68
C PRO A 402 -15.12 1.23 -22.36
N ASN A 403 -15.38 2.17 -23.27
CA ASN A 403 -16.52 2.10 -24.16
C ASN A 403 -16.31 0.99 -25.21
N ASP A 404 -17.38 0.51 -25.84
CA ASP A 404 -17.34 -0.53 -26.90
C ASP A 404 -16.39 -0.16 -28.08
N ASP A 405 -16.05 1.12 -28.27
CA ASP A 405 -15.09 1.61 -29.28
C ASP A 405 -13.62 1.64 -28.79
N GLY A 406 -13.36 1.18 -27.57
CA GLY A 406 -12.06 1.18 -26.91
C GLY A 406 -11.67 2.52 -26.26
N SER A 407 -12.48 3.57 -26.40
CA SER A 407 -12.23 4.85 -25.74
C SER A 407 -12.46 4.75 -24.22
N VAL A 408 -11.73 5.56 -23.46
CA VAL A 408 -11.82 5.55 -21.99
C VAL A 408 -12.82 6.63 -21.56
N PRO A 409 -13.76 6.33 -20.63
CA PRO A 409 -14.64 7.34 -20.07
C PRO A 409 -13.87 8.48 -19.38
N ALA A 410 -14.58 9.57 -19.09
CA ALA A 410 -14.05 10.63 -18.25
C ALA A 410 -13.61 10.08 -16.89
N ALA A 411 -12.53 10.63 -16.34
CA ALA A 411 -11.99 10.19 -15.06
C ALA A 411 -13.05 10.30 -13.94
N ALA A 412 -13.21 9.22 -13.16
CA ALA A 412 -14.11 9.22 -12.02
C ALA A 412 -13.64 10.23 -10.95
N PRO A 413 -14.56 10.78 -10.12
CA PRO A 413 -14.20 11.66 -9.02
C PRO A 413 -13.19 11.03 -8.05
N VAL A 414 -12.42 11.84 -7.33
CA VAL A 414 -11.53 11.29 -6.30
C VAL A 414 -12.36 10.85 -5.10
N LEU A 415 -12.17 9.60 -4.64
CA LEU A 415 -12.77 9.12 -3.41
C LEU A 415 -11.96 9.58 -2.19
N ALA A 416 -12.57 10.40 -1.33
CA ALA A 416 -12.05 10.70 -0.01
C ALA A 416 -12.59 9.70 1.02
N ILE A 417 -11.68 9.06 1.74
CA ILE A 417 -12.00 8.16 2.86
C ILE A 417 -11.41 8.76 4.13
N THR A 418 -12.22 8.85 5.20
CA THR A 418 -11.76 9.29 6.53
C THR A 418 -12.06 8.20 7.56
N GLY A 419 -11.23 8.13 8.61
CA GLY A 419 -11.40 7.15 9.70
C GLY A 419 -10.59 5.84 9.53
N LEU A 420 -9.81 5.70 8.46
CA LEU A 420 -8.83 4.61 8.32
C LEU A 420 -7.55 4.93 9.11
N GLY A 421 -7.00 3.91 9.77
CA GLY A 421 -5.68 3.97 10.39
C GLY A 421 -4.54 3.66 9.40
N PRO A 422 -3.28 3.70 9.86
CA PRO A 422 -2.12 3.40 9.03
C PRO A 422 -2.21 2.02 8.36
N ASN A 423 -1.84 1.96 7.07
CA ASN A 423 -1.96 0.78 6.20
C ASN A 423 -3.41 0.29 6.04
N ASN A 424 -4.36 1.21 5.83
CA ASN A 424 -5.79 0.93 5.67
C ASN A 424 -6.40 0.09 6.80
N ARG A 425 -5.92 0.30 8.04
CA ARG A 425 -6.45 -0.43 9.20
C ARG A 425 -7.83 0.11 9.59
N LEU A 426 -8.79 -0.81 9.75
CA LEU A 426 -10.11 -0.50 10.28
C LEU A 426 -9.99 -0.17 11.78
N GLN A 427 -10.56 0.97 12.18
CA GLN A 427 -10.52 1.48 13.55
C GLN A 427 -11.94 1.56 14.15
N PRO A 428 -12.10 1.54 15.48
CA PRO A 428 -13.42 1.63 16.12
C PRO A 428 -14.06 3.03 16.04
N GLY A 429 -13.34 4.04 15.52
CA GLY A 429 -13.89 5.36 15.24
C GLY A 429 -14.90 5.35 14.09
N GLY A 430 -15.57 6.48 13.84
CA GLY A 430 -16.43 6.61 12.68
C GLY A 430 -15.64 6.60 11.37
N MET A 431 -16.26 6.15 10.28
CA MET A 431 -15.69 6.14 8.93
C MET A 431 -16.60 6.90 7.98
N ALA A 432 -16.04 7.61 7.01
CA ALA A 432 -16.84 8.30 6.00
C ALA A 432 -16.22 8.25 4.61
N PHE A 433 -17.09 8.23 3.60
CA PHE A 433 -16.77 8.17 2.18
C PHE A 433 -17.43 9.34 1.46
N ARG A 434 -16.67 10.04 0.61
CA ARG A 434 -17.17 11.17 -0.17
C ARG A 434 -16.49 11.28 -1.52
N LEU A 435 -17.27 11.54 -2.56
CA LEU A 435 -16.77 11.86 -3.90
C LEU A 435 -16.40 13.34 -3.97
N VAL A 436 -15.10 13.64 -4.14
CA VAL A 436 -14.59 15.01 -4.17
C VAL A 436 -14.78 15.61 -5.56
N GLY A 437 -15.36 16.80 -5.63
CA GLY A 437 -15.60 17.52 -6.89
C GLY A 437 -16.81 17.03 -7.69
N ALA A 438 -17.50 15.98 -7.23
CA ALA A 438 -18.75 15.54 -7.85
C ALA A 438 -19.87 16.58 -7.64
N PRO A 439 -20.78 16.77 -8.62
CA PRO A 439 -21.96 17.60 -8.44
C PRO A 439 -22.89 17.03 -7.34
N PRO A 440 -23.88 17.79 -6.86
CA PRO A 440 -24.91 17.24 -5.97
C PRO A 440 -25.65 16.08 -6.66
N LEU A 441 -25.43 14.86 -6.16
CA LEU A 441 -25.99 13.62 -6.70
C LEU A 441 -26.86 12.93 -5.63
N ALA A 442 -28.01 12.40 -6.06
CA ALA A 442 -28.86 11.57 -5.20
C ALA A 442 -28.33 10.13 -5.22
N LEU A 443 -27.48 9.78 -4.24
CA LEU A 443 -26.75 8.51 -4.21
C LEU A 443 -27.35 7.47 -3.24
N GLN A 444 -28.35 7.82 -2.44
CA GLN A 444 -28.77 7.00 -1.30
C GLN A 444 -29.42 5.65 -1.65
N ASP A 445 -30.03 5.54 -2.84
CA ASP A 445 -30.94 4.44 -3.14
C ASP A 445 -30.18 3.16 -3.52
N ASP A 446 -29.18 3.27 -4.39
CA ASP A 446 -28.52 2.10 -5.02
C ASP A 446 -27.03 1.96 -4.72
N SER A 447 -26.40 2.98 -4.11
CA SER A 447 -25.01 2.87 -3.68
C SER A 447 -24.84 1.79 -2.61
N ASP A 448 -23.69 1.12 -2.64
CA ASP A 448 -23.34 0.04 -1.71
C ASP A 448 -21.83 0.00 -1.46
N GLY A 449 -21.44 -0.68 -0.39
CA GLY A 449 -20.06 -1.04 -0.12
C GLY A 449 -20.02 -2.50 0.28
N LEU A 450 -19.09 -3.27 -0.27
CA LEU A 450 -18.94 -4.69 -0.01
C LEU A 450 -17.56 -4.95 0.60
N LEU A 451 -17.55 -5.48 1.81
CA LEU A 451 -16.35 -5.96 2.46
C LEU A 451 -16.25 -7.47 2.27
N SER A 452 -15.37 -7.90 1.38
CA SER A 452 -15.19 -9.29 0.96
C SER A 452 -14.06 -9.96 1.72
N MET A 453 -14.30 -11.19 2.16
CA MET A 453 -13.36 -12.04 2.87
C MET A 453 -12.67 -13.01 1.90
N PRO A 454 -11.46 -13.52 2.22
CA PRO A 454 -10.75 -14.47 1.37
C PRO A 454 -11.50 -15.78 1.10
N ASP A 455 -12.42 -16.19 1.98
CA ASP A 455 -13.26 -17.38 1.80
C ASP A 455 -14.51 -17.14 0.91
N GLY A 456 -14.68 -15.91 0.40
CA GLY A 456 -15.78 -15.50 -0.45
C GLY A 456 -17.04 -15.04 0.29
N ALA A 457 -17.05 -15.07 1.63
CA ALA A 457 -18.05 -14.38 2.43
C ALA A 457 -17.92 -12.87 2.26
N ALA A 458 -19.03 -12.14 2.38
CA ALA A 458 -18.99 -10.69 2.25
C ALA A 458 -20.08 -10.01 3.09
N ILE A 459 -19.78 -8.79 3.56
CA ILE A 459 -20.70 -7.96 4.34
C ILE A 459 -20.99 -6.68 3.54
N SER A 460 -22.27 -6.39 3.35
CA SER A 460 -22.69 -5.09 2.80
C SER A 460 -22.59 -4.01 3.89
N LEU A 461 -21.96 -2.89 3.55
CA LEU A 461 -21.84 -1.69 4.36
C LEU A 461 -23.13 -0.85 4.32
N LYS A 462 -24.07 -1.14 3.40
CA LYS A 462 -25.31 -0.40 3.26
C LYS A 462 -26.16 -0.37 4.52
N SER A 463 -26.12 -1.45 5.31
CA SER A 463 -26.81 -1.52 6.61
C SER A 463 -26.10 -0.77 7.74
N TYR A 464 -24.85 -0.33 7.54
CA TYR A 464 -24.02 0.32 8.57
C TYR A 464 -23.87 1.82 8.35
N TRP A 465 -24.02 2.31 7.12
CA TRP A 465 -23.85 3.72 6.80
C TRP A 465 -25.15 4.50 6.71
N THR A 466 -25.03 5.81 6.77
CA THR A 466 -26.09 6.79 6.49
C THR A 466 -25.62 7.77 5.44
N PHE A 467 -26.51 8.25 4.58
CA PHE A 467 -26.19 9.24 3.54
C PHE A 467 -26.64 10.64 3.94
N ASP A 468 -25.72 11.59 3.95
CA ASP A 468 -26.02 13.03 4.09
C ASP A 468 -26.14 13.66 2.69
N THR A 469 -27.35 14.06 2.34
CA THR A 469 -27.67 14.67 1.04
C THR A 469 -27.04 16.05 0.86
N ALA A 470 -26.76 16.79 1.93
CA ALA A 470 -26.18 18.12 1.85
C ALA A 470 -24.68 18.09 1.53
N SER A 471 -23.97 17.08 2.04
CA SER A 471 -22.53 16.91 1.82
C SER A 471 -22.18 15.82 0.80
N GLY A 472 -23.15 15.00 0.38
CA GLY A 472 -22.92 13.83 -0.47
C GLY A 472 -22.05 12.77 0.20
N THR A 473 -22.13 12.63 1.53
CA THR A 473 -21.22 11.79 2.32
C THR A 473 -21.94 10.58 2.89
N PHE A 474 -21.33 9.40 2.74
CA PHE A 474 -21.74 8.19 3.45
C PHE A 474 -20.94 8.06 4.74
N SER A 475 -21.61 7.91 5.89
CA SER A 475 -20.97 7.84 7.20
C SER A 475 -21.39 6.60 7.98
N ILE A 476 -20.41 5.82 8.45
CA ILE A 476 -20.56 4.76 9.45
C ILE A 476 -20.21 5.38 10.80
N GLY A 477 -21.20 5.50 11.69
CA GLY A 477 -20.98 6.02 13.05
C GLY A 477 -20.13 5.07 13.90
N ALA A 478 -19.46 5.59 14.94
CA ALA A 478 -18.56 4.79 15.79
C ALA A 478 -19.22 3.53 16.37
N THR A 479 -20.49 3.60 16.79
CA THR A 479 -21.23 2.43 17.27
C THR A 479 -21.44 1.38 16.18
N ALA A 480 -21.82 1.81 14.97
CA ALA A 480 -21.98 0.91 13.83
C ALA A 480 -20.63 0.30 13.42
N MET A 481 -19.55 1.08 13.50
CA MET A 481 -18.19 0.59 13.22
C MET A 481 -17.75 -0.45 14.24
N GLN A 482 -18.03 -0.27 15.53
CA GLN A 482 -17.76 -1.28 16.55
C GLN A 482 -18.55 -2.57 16.32
N GLN A 483 -19.82 -2.47 15.90
CA GLN A 483 -20.63 -3.64 15.53
C GLN A 483 -20.07 -4.36 14.30
N LEU A 484 -19.70 -3.61 13.25
CA LEU A 484 -19.06 -4.16 12.06
C LEU A 484 -17.76 -4.88 12.44
N LEU A 485 -16.87 -4.22 13.18
CA LEU A 485 -15.64 -4.81 13.65
C LEU A 485 -15.89 -6.06 14.49
N ALA A 486 -16.87 -6.07 15.39
CA ALA A 486 -17.18 -7.25 16.20
C ALA A 486 -17.64 -8.46 15.37
N SER A 487 -18.19 -8.22 14.17
CA SER A 487 -18.62 -9.29 13.26
C SER A 487 -17.50 -9.85 12.36
N LEU A 488 -16.37 -9.15 12.29
CA LEU A 488 -15.25 -9.51 11.41
C LEU A 488 -14.18 -10.28 12.18
N PRO A 489 -13.61 -11.36 11.61
CA PRO A 489 -12.38 -11.97 12.14
C PRO A 489 -11.15 -11.06 11.96
N ASN A 490 -9.99 -11.43 12.51
CA ASN A 490 -8.75 -10.75 12.14
C ASN A 490 -8.32 -11.21 10.73
N GLY A 491 -7.91 -10.28 9.88
CA GLY A 491 -7.55 -10.59 8.49
C GLY A 491 -7.45 -9.36 7.58
N SER A 492 -7.13 -9.65 6.32
CA SER A 492 -7.15 -8.69 5.21
C SER A 492 -8.45 -8.88 4.40
N TYR A 493 -9.02 -7.78 3.93
CA TYR A 493 -10.32 -7.76 3.25
C TYR A 493 -10.27 -6.86 2.02
N ASP A 494 -11.01 -7.24 0.97
CA ASP A 494 -11.24 -6.38 -0.19
C ASP A 494 -12.48 -5.52 0.07
N LEU A 495 -12.30 -4.21 0.15
CA LEU A 495 -13.39 -3.25 0.23
C LEU A 495 -13.71 -2.73 -1.17
N ASN A 496 -14.88 -3.09 -1.70
CA ASN A 496 -15.40 -2.60 -2.96
C ASN A 496 -16.52 -1.59 -2.68
N LEU A 497 -16.50 -0.42 -3.30
CA LEU A 497 -17.49 0.64 -3.13
C LEU A 497 -18.10 0.96 -4.49
N ASN A 498 -19.43 1.06 -4.57
CA ASN A 498 -20.16 1.42 -5.79
C ASN A 498 -21.13 2.55 -5.48
N PHE A 499 -20.91 3.70 -6.11
CA PHE A 499 -21.76 4.88 -5.97
C PHE A 499 -22.60 5.04 -7.23
N VAL A 500 -23.91 5.15 -7.06
CA VAL A 500 -24.87 5.16 -8.17
C VAL A 500 -25.90 6.24 -7.94
N SER A 501 -26.12 7.12 -8.93
CA SER A 501 -27.18 8.11 -8.87
C SER A 501 -28.55 7.48 -9.07
N GLN A 502 -29.58 8.11 -8.51
CA GLN A 502 -30.95 7.63 -8.60
C GLN A 502 -31.44 7.42 -10.05
N ASP A 503 -31.05 8.30 -10.98
CA ASP A 503 -31.37 8.17 -12.41
C ASP A 503 -30.52 7.11 -13.14
N GLY A 504 -29.44 6.64 -12.51
CA GLY A 504 -28.50 5.69 -13.08
C GLY A 504 -27.55 6.29 -14.11
N GLU A 505 -27.51 7.62 -14.30
CA GLU A 505 -26.62 8.26 -15.28
C GLU A 505 -25.19 8.47 -14.74
N PHE A 506 -25.01 8.42 -13.42
CA PHE A 506 -23.70 8.48 -12.78
C PHE A 506 -23.41 7.18 -12.03
N THR A 507 -22.24 6.60 -12.29
CA THR A 507 -21.67 5.50 -11.51
C THR A 507 -20.20 5.77 -11.20
N ALA A 508 -19.71 5.24 -10.08
CA ALA A 508 -18.28 5.12 -9.85
C ALA A 508 -18.00 3.96 -8.88
N SER A 509 -17.06 3.08 -9.26
CA SER A 509 -16.60 2.01 -8.39
C SER A 509 -15.13 2.16 -7.98
N TYR A 510 -14.87 1.84 -6.72
CA TYR A 510 -13.54 1.89 -6.11
C TYR A 510 -13.27 0.60 -5.36
N ALA A 511 -12.01 0.21 -5.28
CA ALA A 511 -11.58 -0.93 -4.52
C ALA A 511 -10.29 -0.64 -3.75
N LEU A 512 -10.16 -1.19 -2.54
CA LEU A 512 -8.93 -1.12 -1.74
C LEU A 512 -8.86 -2.29 -0.76
N ILE A 513 -7.64 -2.62 -0.36
CA ILE A 513 -7.42 -3.58 0.73
C ILE A 513 -7.55 -2.86 2.07
N VAL A 514 -8.34 -3.42 3.00
CA VAL A 514 -8.44 -2.96 4.38
C VAL A 514 -8.10 -4.08 5.36
N ILE A 515 -7.52 -3.70 6.50
CA ILE A 515 -7.00 -4.65 7.48
C ILE A 515 -7.75 -4.54 8.79
N LYS A 516 -8.14 -5.67 9.36
CA LYS A 516 -8.54 -5.75 10.77
C LYS A 516 -7.57 -6.64 11.53
N SER A 517 -6.85 -6.07 12.49
CA SER A 517 -6.14 -6.85 13.50
C SER A 517 -5.86 -6.02 14.75
N GLY A 518 -5.97 -6.66 15.91
CA GLY A 518 -5.48 -6.16 17.20
C GLY A 518 -4.37 -7.03 17.82
N ILE A 519 -3.81 -7.98 17.05
CA ILE A 519 -2.84 -8.95 17.58
C ILE A 519 -1.48 -8.28 17.79
N VAL A 520 -0.87 -8.54 18.95
CA VAL A 520 0.49 -8.12 19.28
C VAL A 520 1.40 -9.35 19.30
N LEU A 521 2.49 -9.29 18.54
CA LEU A 521 3.59 -10.26 18.62
C LEU A 521 4.75 -9.63 19.36
N GLN A 522 5.14 -10.21 20.49
CA GLN A 522 6.30 -9.82 21.27
C GLN A 522 7.38 -10.87 21.08
N GLY A 523 8.65 -10.47 21.15
CA GLY A 523 9.72 -11.43 21.13
C GLY A 523 10.95 -11.00 21.90
N GLN A 524 11.76 -12.00 22.23
CA GLN A 524 12.94 -11.86 23.08
C GLN A 524 14.11 -12.62 22.44
N LEU A 525 15.22 -11.90 22.21
CA LEU A 525 16.48 -12.51 21.83
C LEU A 525 17.19 -13.05 23.07
N LEU A 526 17.56 -14.33 23.01
CA LEU A 526 18.21 -15.08 24.08
C LEU A 526 19.60 -15.54 23.64
N THR A 527 20.50 -15.66 24.60
CA THR A 527 21.76 -16.37 24.46
C THR A 527 21.52 -17.89 24.50
N PRO A 528 22.46 -18.73 24.06
CA PRO A 528 22.33 -20.18 24.18
C PRO A 528 22.23 -20.67 25.64
N ALA A 529 22.64 -19.84 26.61
CA ALA A 529 22.49 -20.12 28.04
C ALA A 529 21.10 -19.76 28.60
N GLY A 530 20.20 -19.21 27.77
CA GLY A 530 18.83 -18.84 28.15
C GLY A 530 18.66 -17.44 28.75
N GLY A 531 19.74 -16.67 28.94
CA GLY A 531 19.67 -15.26 29.36
C GLY A 531 19.51 -14.30 28.17
N ASN A 532 19.08 -13.06 28.41
CA ASN A 532 18.87 -12.05 27.37
C ASN A 532 20.13 -11.72 26.56
N ALA A 533 20.00 -11.59 25.24
CA ALA A 533 21.07 -11.17 24.35
C ALA A 533 21.17 -9.63 24.28
N THR A 534 21.74 -9.00 25.31
CA THR A 534 21.76 -7.54 25.52
C THR A 534 22.71 -6.74 24.61
N GLY A 535 23.50 -7.41 23.75
CA GLY A 535 24.45 -6.77 22.82
C GLY A 535 23.89 -6.42 21.44
N LEU A 536 22.57 -6.56 21.24
CA LEU A 536 21.92 -6.46 19.93
C LEU A 536 21.01 -5.22 19.78
N ALA A 537 21.08 -4.28 20.73
CA ALA A 537 20.31 -3.04 20.70
C ALA A 537 20.49 -2.30 19.35
N GLY A 538 19.39 -1.85 18.75
CA GLY A 538 19.40 -1.16 17.46
C GLY A 538 19.45 -2.08 16.24
N LYS A 539 19.70 -3.39 16.41
CA LYS A 539 19.46 -4.38 15.34
C LYS A 539 17.96 -4.48 15.05
N LYS A 540 17.63 -5.06 13.89
CA LYS A 540 16.25 -5.16 13.41
C LYS A 540 15.84 -6.62 13.27
N ILE A 541 14.61 -6.95 13.64
CA ILE A 541 13.93 -8.20 13.26
C ILE A 541 13.01 -7.89 12.09
N LEU A 542 13.15 -8.67 11.03
CA LEU A 542 12.31 -8.60 9.84
C LEU A 542 11.22 -9.66 9.97
N LEU A 543 9.96 -9.27 9.79
CA LEU A 543 8.79 -10.14 9.82
C LEU A 543 8.22 -10.29 8.41
N ALA A 544 8.12 -11.53 7.93
CA ALA A 544 7.58 -11.85 6.62
C ALA A 544 6.51 -12.96 6.68
N GLY A 545 5.25 -12.58 6.48
CA GLY A 545 4.11 -13.50 6.43
C GLY A 545 4.01 -14.27 5.11
N TYR A 546 3.73 -15.57 5.19
CA TYR A 546 3.64 -16.43 4.03
C TYR A 546 2.31 -16.24 3.26
N ASN A 547 1.17 -16.12 3.94
CA ASN A 547 -0.15 -16.12 3.30
C ASN A 547 -0.75 -14.72 3.15
N ASN A 548 -0.83 -13.97 4.25
CA ASN A 548 -1.35 -12.59 4.27
C ASN A 548 -0.32 -11.57 3.79
N ARG A 549 0.90 -12.02 3.46
CA ARG A 549 2.00 -11.23 2.87
C ARG A 549 2.40 -10.00 3.68
N GLN A 550 1.98 -9.90 4.95
CA GLN A 550 2.35 -8.80 5.80
C GLN A 550 3.87 -8.76 6.01
N ARG A 551 4.45 -7.57 5.87
CA ARG A 551 5.89 -7.33 6.03
C ARG A 551 6.11 -6.20 7.02
N GLN A 552 6.76 -6.47 8.14
CA GLN A 552 7.05 -5.47 9.17
C GLN A 552 8.51 -5.55 9.61
N VAL A 553 9.01 -4.48 10.23
CA VAL A 553 10.34 -4.42 10.82
C VAL A 553 10.23 -3.86 12.24
N ALA A 554 10.86 -4.52 13.20
CA ALA A 554 10.94 -4.09 14.59
C ALA A 554 12.40 -3.87 15.00
N VAL A 555 12.66 -2.82 15.78
CA VAL A 555 13.98 -2.58 16.37
C VAL A 555 14.10 -3.34 17.68
N VAL A 556 15.26 -3.95 17.90
CA VAL A 556 15.63 -4.65 19.12
C VAL A 556 16.09 -3.63 20.16
N ASP A 557 15.52 -3.70 21.36
CA ASP A 557 15.90 -2.82 22.46
C ASP A 557 17.16 -3.29 23.22
N ALA A 558 17.56 -2.53 24.25
CA ALA A 558 18.75 -2.84 25.06
C ALA A 558 18.66 -4.15 25.85
N THR A 559 17.44 -4.67 26.06
CA THR A 559 17.18 -5.94 26.74
C THR A 559 17.09 -7.12 25.77
N GLY A 560 17.17 -6.87 24.46
CA GLY A 560 16.99 -7.89 23.42
C GLY A 560 15.52 -8.12 23.04
N ALA A 561 14.59 -7.32 23.54
CA ALA A 561 13.17 -7.44 23.23
C ALA A 561 12.79 -6.68 21.95
N PHE A 562 11.74 -7.12 21.28
CA PHE A 562 11.14 -6.49 20.11
C PHE A 562 9.63 -6.77 20.06
N HIS A 563 8.86 -5.97 19.33
CA HIS A 563 7.43 -6.21 19.18
C HIS A 563 6.89 -5.72 17.82
N PHE A 564 5.82 -6.36 17.38
CA PHE A 564 5.05 -6.04 16.19
C PHE A 564 3.58 -5.87 16.56
N ASN A 565 2.94 -4.82 16.04
CA ASN A 565 1.54 -4.49 16.34
C ASN A 565 0.64 -4.75 15.12
N GLY A 566 -0.59 -5.19 15.40
CA GLY A 566 -1.60 -5.45 14.36
C GLY A 566 -1.12 -6.51 13.37
N VAL A 567 -0.55 -7.60 13.89
CA VAL A 567 -0.09 -8.76 13.10
C VAL A 567 -1.31 -9.54 12.62
N LEU A 568 -1.33 -10.00 11.37
CA LEU A 568 -2.44 -10.81 10.84
C LEU A 568 -2.27 -12.28 11.22
N PRO A 569 -3.34 -13.08 11.34
CA PRO A 569 -3.20 -14.53 11.43
C PRO A 569 -2.44 -15.07 10.22
N ASP A 570 -1.29 -15.70 10.44
CA ASP A 570 -0.41 -16.20 9.38
C ASP A 570 0.68 -17.09 10.00
N THR A 571 1.48 -17.73 9.15
CA THR A 571 2.83 -18.18 9.51
C THR A 571 3.82 -17.12 9.05
N TYR A 572 4.72 -16.73 9.93
CA TYR A 572 5.74 -15.71 9.69
C TYR A 572 7.13 -16.31 9.74
N GLN A 573 8.01 -15.85 8.84
CA GLN A 573 9.45 -15.92 9.03
C GLN A 573 9.90 -14.67 9.79
N LEU A 574 10.63 -14.87 10.89
CA LEU A 574 11.30 -13.82 11.64
C LEU A 574 12.81 -13.96 11.42
N THR A 575 13.44 -12.94 10.85
CA THR A 575 14.87 -12.96 10.50
C THR A 575 15.59 -11.78 11.14
N LEU A 576 16.69 -12.05 11.84
CA LEU A 576 17.57 -10.99 12.33
C LEU A 576 18.29 -10.33 11.15
N ASN A 577 18.26 -9.00 11.09
CA ASN A 577 19.03 -8.23 10.13
C ASN A 577 20.52 -8.24 10.48
N ASP A 578 21.22 -9.25 9.99
CA ASP A 578 22.68 -9.37 10.02
C ASP A 578 23.22 -9.50 8.59
N LEU A 579 23.83 -8.42 8.07
CA LEU A 579 24.40 -8.43 6.72
C LEU A 579 25.72 -9.20 6.63
N VAL A 580 26.41 -9.44 7.76
CA VAL A 580 27.65 -10.23 7.81
C VAL A 580 27.31 -11.71 7.68
N HIS A 581 26.27 -12.16 8.39
CA HIS A 581 25.76 -13.54 8.36
C HIS A 581 24.28 -13.55 7.94
N PRO A 582 23.98 -13.26 6.66
CA PRO A 582 22.61 -13.07 6.19
C PRO A 582 21.78 -14.34 6.39
N ASN A 583 20.57 -14.15 6.91
CA ASN A 583 19.55 -15.21 7.10
C ASN A 583 19.96 -16.34 8.06
N VAL A 584 21.06 -16.21 8.83
CA VAL A 584 21.50 -17.30 9.70
C VAL A 584 20.64 -17.42 10.96
N VAL A 585 20.19 -16.30 11.53
CA VAL A 585 19.24 -16.29 12.65
C VAL A 585 17.84 -16.06 12.09
N SER A 586 17.14 -17.15 11.87
CA SER A 586 15.82 -17.17 11.25
C SER A 586 14.94 -18.20 11.94
N VAL A 587 13.77 -17.80 12.43
CA VAL A 587 12.80 -18.69 13.10
C VAL A 587 11.40 -18.46 12.57
N SER A 588 10.52 -19.44 12.77
CA SER A 588 9.14 -19.34 12.30
C SER A 588 8.18 -19.09 13.45
N ALA A 589 7.19 -18.23 13.22
CA ALA A 589 6.15 -17.91 14.18
C ALA A 589 4.76 -18.07 13.56
N VAL A 590 3.96 -18.99 14.07
CA VAL A 590 2.54 -19.10 13.69
C VAL A 590 1.68 -18.20 14.58
N VAL A 591 0.73 -17.50 13.96
CA VAL A 591 -0.26 -16.66 14.61
C VAL A 591 -1.63 -17.19 14.26
N PHE A 592 -2.35 -17.74 15.25
CA PHE A 592 -3.68 -18.32 15.02
C PHE A 592 -4.76 -17.24 14.90
N ASN A 593 -5.87 -17.60 14.25
CA ASN A 593 -7.02 -16.70 14.02
C ASN A 593 -7.62 -16.13 15.32
N SER A 594 -7.53 -16.87 16.42
CA SER A 594 -8.09 -16.50 17.73
C SER A 594 -7.09 -15.83 18.67
N SER A 595 -5.84 -15.65 18.25
CA SER A 595 -4.80 -15.07 19.11
C SER A 595 -4.98 -13.57 19.27
N SER A 596 -4.59 -13.06 20.44
CA SER A 596 -4.44 -11.63 20.74
C SER A 596 -2.99 -11.31 21.12
N ASN A 597 -2.32 -12.22 21.83
CA ASN A 597 -0.92 -12.09 22.24
C ASN A 597 -0.12 -13.30 21.80
N VAL A 598 0.99 -13.04 21.11
CA VAL A 598 1.95 -14.06 20.65
C VAL A 598 3.32 -13.70 21.18
N ASN A 599 4.02 -14.64 21.80
CA ASN A 599 5.39 -14.47 22.29
C ASN A 599 6.32 -15.39 21.51
N VAL A 600 7.47 -14.86 21.09
CA VAL A 600 8.50 -15.60 20.36
C VAL A 600 9.86 -15.42 21.01
N ASP A 601 10.45 -16.51 21.49
CA ASP A 601 11.83 -16.52 21.92
C ASP A 601 12.73 -16.93 20.75
N ILE A 602 13.85 -16.23 20.58
CA ILE A 602 14.83 -16.50 19.51
C ILE A 602 16.22 -16.62 20.12
N VAL A 603 16.88 -17.76 19.92
CA VAL A 603 18.25 -17.98 20.38
C VAL A 603 19.23 -17.39 19.36
N TYR A 604 20.05 -16.44 19.80
CA TYR A 604 21.18 -15.89 19.07
C TYR A 604 22.44 -16.70 19.39
N PRO A 605 22.96 -17.53 18.46
CA PRO A 605 24.01 -18.51 18.75
C PRO A 605 25.42 -17.92 18.82
N TYR A 606 25.62 -16.67 18.43
CA TYR A 606 26.94 -16.03 18.41
C TYR A 606 27.23 -15.33 19.74
N ALA A 607 28.48 -15.41 20.21
CA ALA A 607 28.92 -14.61 21.35
C ALA A 607 29.01 -13.11 20.95
N ALA A 608 28.98 -12.19 21.92
CA ALA A 608 29.26 -10.77 21.71
C ALA A 608 30.72 -10.47 21.25
N SER A 609 31.48 -11.49 20.83
CA SER A 609 32.84 -11.44 20.29
C SER A 609 33.10 -12.65 19.37
N PRO A 610 34.04 -12.58 18.40
CA PRO A 610 34.05 -13.41 17.19
C PRO A 610 34.43 -14.90 17.37
N ALA A 611 34.60 -15.38 18.59
CA ALA A 611 34.98 -16.77 18.82
C ALA A 611 33.74 -17.66 18.95
N LEU A 612 33.39 -18.35 17.85
CA LEU A 612 32.53 -19.53 17.84
C LEU A 612 33.00 -20.49 18.95
N ARG A 613 32.13 -20.84 19.91
CA ARG A 613 32.41 -21.94 20.84
C ARG A 613 32.22 -23.30 20.12
N ALA A 614 32.96 -24.27 20.65
CA ALA A 614 33.18 -25.62 20.16
C ALA A 614 31.91 -26.46 19.91
N GLU A 615 31.98 -27.29 18.87
CA GLU A 615 31.01 -28.29 18.38
C GLU A 615 29.59 -27.76 18.11
N ALA A 616 29.29 -27.55 16.83
CA ALA A 616 27.96 -27.24 16.32
C ALA A 616 26.96 -28.39 16.61
N LYS A 617 26.26 -28.31 17.75
CA LYS A 617 25.14 -29.20 18.08
C LYS A 617 23.82 -28.58 17.65
N THR A 618 22.89 -29.41 17.21
CA THR A 618 21.49 -29.03 16.95
C THR A 618 20.84 -28.50 18.22
N TYR A 619 20.03 -27.44 18.11
CA TYR A 619 19.37 -26.76 19.22
C TYR A 619 18.01 -26.20 18.82
N THR A 620 17.17 -25.88 19.80
CA THR A 620 15.92 -25.12 19.59
C THR A 620 16.28 -23.65 19.40
N ALA A 621 16.16 -23.16 18.18
CA ALA A 621 16.47 -21.79 17.81
C ALA A 621 15.33 -20.83 18.10
N GLY A 622 14.09 -21.31 18.12
CA GLY A 622 12.96 -20.49 18.54
C GLY A 622 11.78 -21.27 19.05
N SER A 623 10.97 -20.63 19.88
CA SER A 623 9.75 -21.19 20.46
C SER A 623 8.65 -20.15 20.50
N VAL A 624 7.43 -20.57 20.15
CA VAL A 624 6.26 -19.70 20.08
C VAL A 624 5.23 -20.11 21.12
N THR A 625 4.73 -19.15 21.87
CA THR A 625 3.58 -19.32 22.77
C THR A 625 2.52 -18.27 22.46
N GLN A 626 1.25 -18.60 22.59
CA GLN A 626 0.15 -17.68 22.31
C GLN A 626 -1.12 -18.04 23.08
N ASP A 627 -2.03 -17.08 23.22
CA ASP A 627 -3.32 -17.24 23.88
C ASP A 627 -4.43 -17.81 22.98
N GLY A 628 -4.25 -17.78 21.65
CA GLY A 628 -5.16 -18.37 20.70
C GLY A 628 -5.07 -19.90 20.66
N ALA A 629 -6.19 -20.52 20.31
CA ALA A 629 -6.29 -21.97 20.17
C ALA A 629 -5.54 -22.45 18.93
N ALA A 630 -4.66 -23.43 19.12
CA ALA A 630 -4.04 -24.17 18.03
C ALA A 630 -5.10 -24.95 17.23
N PRO A 631 -4.84 -25.24 15.94
CA PRO A 631 -5.68 -26.17 15.20
C PRO A 631 -5.72 -27.54 15.90
N PRO A 632 -6.81 -28.32 15.75
CA PRO A 632 -6.88 -29.68 16.30
C PRO A 632 -5.70 -30.52 15.79
N ALA A 633 -5.19 -31.50 16.56
CA ALA A 633 -4.14 -32.37 16.03
C ALA A 633 -4.64 -33.16 14.81
N ARG A 634 -3.80 -33.30 13.77
CA ARG A 634 -4.15 -34.07 12.56
C ARG A 634 -4.39 -35.55 12.91
N GLU A 635 -5.44 -36.13 12.33
CA GLU A 635 -5.57 -37.59 12.30
C GLU A 635 -4.61 -38.14 11.24
N VAL A 636 -3.55 -38.82 11.69
CA VAL A 636 -2.58 -39.47 10.80
C VAL A 636 -2.95 -40.95 10.68
N PRO A 637 -3.30 -41.45 9.48
CA PRO A 637 -3.50 -42.88 9.25
C PRO A 637 -2.27 -43.67 9.70
N ALA A 638 -2.47 -44.87 10.26
CA ALA A 638 -1.36 -45.73 10.66
C ALA A 638 -0.46 -46.11 9.46
N SER A 639 0.61 -45.34 9.29
CA SER A 639 1.71 -45.45 8.31
C SER A 639 1.37 -45.19 6.83
N HIS A 640 2.03 -44.18 6.25
CA HIS A 640 3.11 -44.49 5.32
C HIS A 640 4.40 -44.50 6.13
N ARG A 641 5.32 -45.46 5.88
CA ARG A 641 6.67 -45.46 6.48
C ARG A 641 7.19 -44.02 6.49
N ALA A 642 7.64 -43.55 7.66
CA ALA A 642 8.57 -42.43 7.71
C ALA A 642 9.59 -42.69 6.59
N ALA A 643 9.80 -41.70 5.71
CA ALA A 643 10.97 -41.75 4.85
C ALA A 643 12.12 -42.11 5.79
N GLY A 644 12.70 -43.30 5.59
CA GLY A 644 13.66 -43.82 6.55
C GLY A 644 14.67 -42.73 6.81
N ASP A 645 15.06 -42.53 8.07
CA ASP A 645 16.28 -41.82 8.41
C ASP A 645 17.43 -42.54 7.70
N VAL A 646 17.60 -42.26 6.41
CA VAL A 646 18.84 -42.43 5.71
C VAL A 646 19.60 -41.21 6.18
N THR A 647 20.26 -41.34 7.34
CA THR A 647 21.41 -40.49 7.62
C THR A 647 22.31 -40.69 6.41
N PRO A 648 22.51 -39.67 5.54
CA PRO A 648 23.39 -39.84 4.40
C PRO A 648 24.75 -40.21 4.97
N GLN A 649 25.30 -41.33 4.52
CA GLN A 649 26.62 -41.73 4.95
C GLN A 649 27.59 -40.73 4.34
N ASP A 650 28.24 -39.92 5.17
CA ASP A 650 29.26 -38.99 4.73
C ASP A 650 30.34 -39.77 3.95
N ASP A 651 30.54 -39.45 2.68
CA ASP A 651 31.75 -39.85 1.94
C ASP A 651 32.94 -39.02 2.47
N ALA A 652 34.17 -39.48 2.24
CA ALA A 652 35.39 -38.81 2.73
C ALA A 652 35.52 -37.32 2.31
N ASP A 653 34.80 -36.90 1.26
CA ASP A 653 34.84 -35.56 0.65
C ASP A 653 33.51 -34.78 0.76
N SER A 654 32.55 -35.24 1.57
CA SER A 654 31.24 -34.59 1.76
C SER A 654 30.79 -34.60 3.23
N LYS A 655 29.98 -33.62 3.64
CA LYS A 655 29.38 -33.56 4.97
C LYS A 655 27.93 -33.08 4.92
N THR A 656 27.04 -33.79 5.61
CA THR A 656 25.62 -33.44 5.71
C THR A 656 25.26 -32.77 7.05
N PHE A 657 24.45 -31.72 6.99
CA PHE A 657 23.83 -31.05 8.13
C PHE A 657 22.31 -31.19 8.03
N THR A 658 21.65 -31.59 9.12
CA THR A 658 20.21 -31.92 9.11
C THR A 658 19.49 -31.22 10.25
N ALA A 659 18.31 -30.66 9.99
CA ALA A 659 17.36 -30.21 10.99
C ALA A 659 16.02 -30.92 10.81
N THR A 660 15.54 -31.53 11.90
CA THR A 660 14.26 -32.27 11.95
C THR A 660 13.38 -31.66 13.02
N ALA A 661 12.19 -31.21 12.65
CA ALA A 661 11.24 -30.61 13.57
C ALA A 661 10.14 -31.60 13.97
N ALA A 662 10.25 -32.14 15.18
CA ALA A 662 9.25 -33.06 15.73
C ALA A 662 8.28 -32.38 16.71
N ALA A 663 8.71 -31.35 17.43
CA ALA A 663 7.90 -30.64 18.41
C ALA A 663 7.13 -29.46 17.80
N GLN A 664 5.89 -29.28 18.26
CA GLN A 664 4.99 -28.21 17.82
C GLN A 664 5.58 -26.83 18.12
N ASN A 665 5.52 -25.95 17.10
CA ASN A 665 5.87 -24.53 17.17
C ASN A 665 7.27 -24.26 17.73
N GLN A 666 8.20 -25.19 17.48
CA GLN A 666 9.63 -25.05 17.82
C GLN A 666 10.48 -25.12 16.56
N THR A 667 11.26 -24.07 16.32
CA THR A 667 12.26 -24.07 15.25
C THR A 667 13.50 -24.80 15.74
N ILE A 668 13.83 -25.92 15.11
CA ILE A 668 15.05 -26.68 15.35
C ILE A 668 16.10 -26.22 14.34
N SER A 669 17.31 -25.89 14.79
CA SER A 669 18.42 -25.48 13.92
C SER A 669 19.70 -26.27 14.17
N SER A 670 20.40 -26.57 13.10
CA SER A 670 21.72 -27.20 13.10
C SER A 670 22.74 -26.27 12.45
N PRO A 671 23.80 -25.83 13.17
CA PRO A 671 24.81 -24.97 12.59
C PRO A 671 25.67 -25.69 11.56
N ILE A 672 25.98 -24.97 10.48
CA ILE A 672 26.89 -25.40 9.44
C ILE A 672 28.31 -25.00 9.85
N ALA A 673 29.21 -25.97 9.86
CA ALA A 673 30.64 -25.77 10.08
C ALA A 673 31.42 -26.74 9.20
N PHE A 674 32.00 -26.20 8.12
CA PHE A 674 32.70 -26.97 7.10
C PHE A 674 33.99 -26.24 6.69
N THR A 675 35.10 -26.99 6.60
CA THR A 675 36.40 -26.44 6.21
C THR A 675 36.78 -26.97 4.84
N VAL A 676 36.97 -26.06 3.89
CA VAL A 676 37.43 -26.35 2.53
C VAL A 676 38.96 -26.28 2.54
N PRO A 677 39.67 -27.37 2.18
CA PRO A 677 41.12 -27.38 2.14
C PRO A 677 41.72 -26.34 1.18
N LYS A 678 43.00 -26.01 1.42
CA LYS A 678 43.79 -25.23 0.48
C LYS A 678 43.81 -25.91 -0.90
N ASP A 679 43.86 -25.11 -1.97
CA ASP A 679 43.94 -25.55 -3.37
C ASP A 679 42.70 -26.30 -3.90
N THR A 680 41.59 -26.34 -3.14
CA THR A 680 40.30 -26.83 -3.65
C THR A 680 39.74 -25.88 -4.70
N LYS A 681 39.33 -26.42 -5.86
CA LYS A 681 38.80 -25.60 -6.96
C LYS A 681 37.32 -25.26 -6.80
N ASN A 682 36.51 -26.24 -6.44
CA ASN A 682 35.06 -26.08 -6.39
C ASN A 682 34.48 -26.68 -5.12
N VAL A 683 33.36 -26.12 -4.65
CA VAL A 683 32.52 -26.67 -3.59
C VAL A 683 31.15 -26.98 -4.19
N GLY A 684 30.73 -28.23 -4.07
CA GLY A 684 29.36 -28.65 -4.36
C GLY A 684 28.47 -28.39 -3.16
N VAL A 685 27.27 -27.88 -3.41
CA VAL A 685 26.24 -27.70 -2.38
C VAL A 685 24.98 -28.41 -2.85
N LYS A 686 24.42 -29.30 -2.04
CA LYS A 686 23.13 -29.94 -2.29
C LYS A 686 22.22 -29.68 -1.11
N ILE A 687 21.16 -28.91 -1.34
CA ILE A 687 20.12 -28.65 -0.36
C ILE A 687 18.94 -29.55 -0.67
N THR A 688 18.44 -30.26 0.33
CA THR A 688 17.24 -31.08 0.22
C THR A 688 16.24 -30.67 1.30
N VAL A 689 14.99 -30.47 0.92
CA VAL A 689 13.90 -30.24 1.89
C VAL A 689 12.82 -31.27 1.65
N SER A 690 12.54 -32.08 2.66
CA SER A 690 11.56 -33.15 2.61
C SER A 690 10.50 -32.95 3.68
N THR A 691 9.24 -33.25 3.34
CA THR A 691 8.12 -33.15 4.26
C THR A 691 7.20 -34.36 4.17
N ALA A 692 6.76 -34.84 5.32
CA ALA A 692 5.75 -35.89 5.41
C ALA A 692 4.31 -35.36 5.21
N GLU A 693 4.14 -34.04 5.11
CA GLU A 693 2.84 -33.40 4.85
C GLU A 693 2.34 -33.64 3.43
N TYR A 694 3.23 -33.91 2.49
CA TYR A 694 2.87 -34.19 1.09
C TYR A 694 2.22 -35.57 0.92
N PRO A 695 1.18 -35.69 0.06
CA PRO A 695 0.50 -34.63 -0.68
C PRO A 695 -0.67 -33.98 0.06
N VAL A 696 -1.06 -34.51 1.23
CA VAL A 696 -2.36 -34.25 1.84
C VAL A 696 -2.46 -32.85 2.47
N TYR A 697 -1.40 -32.41 3.14
CA TYR A 697 -1.41 -31.20 3.98
C TYR A 697 -0.59 -30.06 3.38
N THR A 698 -0.31 -30.07 2.08
CA THR A 698 0.57 -29.10 1.38
C THR A 698 -0.17 -28.02 0.59
N THR A 699 -1.49 -27.90 0.78
CA THR A 699 -2.31 -26.92 0.07
C THR A 699 -2.29 -25.57 0.79
N ALA A 700 -2.53 -24.48 0.06
CA ALA A 700 -2.47 -23.12 0.61
C ALA A 700 -3.47 -22.85 1.76
N GLN A 701 -4.47 -23.73 1.94
CA GLN A 701 -5.47 -23.65 3.00
C GLN A 701 -5.15 -24.54 4.22
N SER A 702 -4.05 -25.31 4.19
CA SER A 702 -3.68 -26.13 5.34
C SER A 702 -3.26 -25.24 6.52
N GLN A 703 -3.91 -25.45 7.66
CA GLN A 703 -3.61 -24.80 8.93
C GLN A 703 -2.35 -25.37 9.61
N TYR A 704 -1.79 -26.46 9.08
CA TYR A 704 -0.56 -27.11 9.53
C TYR A 704 0.49 -26.89 8.46
N ASN A 705 1.09 -25.70 8.49
CA ASN A 705 1.99 -25.23 7.45
C ASN A 705 3.42 -25.23 7.98
N ASP A 706 4.04 -26.40 8.01
CA ASP A 706 5.42 -26.55 8.43
C ASP A 706 6.35 -25.60 7.65
N THR A 707 7.48 -25.26 8.24
CA THR A 707 8.44 -24.34 7.60
C THR A 707 9.85 -24.87 7.66
N TRP A 708 10.67 -24.34 6.77
CA TRP A 708 12.08 -24.68 6.65
C TRP A 708 12.87 -23.43 6.30
N SER A 709 14.14 -23.42 6.68
CA SER A 709 15.09 -22.44 6.17
C SER A 709 16.50 -22.99 6.17
N TYR A 710 17.35 -22.42 5.33
CA TYR A 710 18.79 -22.66 5.34
C TYR A 710 19.52 -21.38 4.96
N SER A 711 20.76 -21.27 5.42
CA SER A 711 21.72 -20.25 4.98
C SER A 711 23.12 -20.86 5.01
N VAL A 712 23.85 -20.77 3.90
CA VAL A 712 25.26 -21.10 3.79
C VAL A 712 26.04 -19.80 3.53
N THR A 713 27.05 -19.54 4.35
CA THR A 713 27.85 -18.31 4.35
C THR A 713 29.33 -18.60 4.14
N GLY A 714 30.10 -17.61 3.69
CA GLY A 714 31.53 -17.75 3.38
C GLY A 714 31.83 -18.20 1.94
N LEU A 715 30.81 -18.55 1.15
CA LEU A 715 30.97 -18.87 -0.28
C LEU A 715 30.92 -17.58 -1.13
N PRO A 716 31.87 -17.38 -2.07
CA PRO A 716 31.98 -16.15 -2.83
C PRO A 716 30.89 -16.04 -3.90
N GLY A 717 30.30 -14.84 -4.04
CA GLY A 717 29.48 -14.48 -5.19
C GLY A 717 28.21 -15.31 -5.40
N VAL A 718 27.74 -16.05 -4.39
CA VAL A 718 26.50 -16.84 -4.44
C VAL A 718 25.62 -16.54 -3.24
N ASN A 719 24.30 -16.56 -3.45
CA ASN A 719 23.31 -16.48 -2.37
C ASN A 719 22.71 -17.86 -2.14
N LEU A 720 23.14 -18.51 -1.07
CA LEU A 720 22.71 -19.84 -0.66
C LEU A 720 21.90 -19.78 0.63
N ALA A 721 20.87 -18.94 0.62
CA ALA A 721 19.87 -18.88 1.67
C ALA A 721 18.47 -18.91 1.08
N ALA A 722 17.58 -19.66 1.69
CA ALA A 722 16.15 -19.61 1.41
C ALA A 722 15.36 -20.05 2.65
N ALA A 723 14.12 -19.58 2.73
CA ALA A 723 13.15 -20.02 3.69
C ALA A 723 11.81 -20.21 2.97
N GLY A 724 10.99 -21.11 3.48
CA GLY A 724 9.70 -21.40 2.89
C GLY A 724 8.77 -22.10 3.85
N ALA A 725 7.50 -22.07 3.48
CA ALA A 725 6.47 -22.88 4.12
C ALA A 725 6.10 -24.04 3.18
N VAL A 726 5.81 -25.20 3.75
CA VAL A 726 5.52 -26.44 3.03
C VAL A 726 4.35 -26.27 2.07
N ASN A 727 3.32 -25.53 2.49
CA ASN A 727 2.17 -25.18 1.65
C ASN A 727 2.50 -24.21 0.51
N GLN A 728 3.76 -23.85 0.31
CA GLN A 728 4.19 -22.98 -0.79
C GLN A 728 5.26 -23.66 -1.65
N SER A 729 6.12 -24.47 -1.04
CA SER A 729 7.25 -25.10 -1.70
C SER A 729 7.02 -26.56 -2.09
N HIS A 730 6.06 -27.26 -1.48
CA HIS A 730 5.85 -28.70 -1.63
C HIS A 730 4.45 -29.08 -2.15
N PHE A 731 3.74 -28.16 -2.80
CA PHE A 731 2.43 -28.43 -3.43
C PHE A 731 2.42 -29.64 -4.36
N THR A 732 3.57 -29.94 -4.95
CA THR A 732 3.70 -30.74 -6.17
C THR A 732 4.68 -31.90 -5.99
N GLN A 733 5.42 -31.95 -4.88
CA GLN A 733 6.35 -33.01 -4.52
C GLN A 733 6.69 -32.95 -3.02
N GLY A 734 6.93 -34.11 -2.40
CA GLY A 734 7.30 -34.21 -0.98
C GLY A 734 8.76 -33.90 -0.69
N THR A 735 9.59 -33.81 -1.72
CA THR A 735 11.01 -33.46 -1.61
C THR A 735 11.38 -32.48 -2.71
N ILE A 736 12.06 -31.40 -2.34
CA ILE A 736 12.68 -30.45 -3.28
C ILE A 736 14.19 -30.52 -3.11
N VAL A 737 14.93 -30.44 -4.22
CA VAL A 737 16.40 -30.44 -4.21
C VAL A 737 16.91 -29.24 -5.00
N ARG A 738 17.90 -28.54 -4.44
CA ARG A 738 18.66 -27.52 -5.15
C ARG A 738 20.13 -27.87 -5.07
N THR A 739 20.81 -27.84 -6.21
CA THR A 739 22.26 -28.06 -6.28
C THR A 739 22.97 -26.85 -6.86
N GLU A 740 24.13 -26.56 -6.30
CA GLU A 740 25.00 -25.45 -6.71
C GLU A 740 26.45 -25.93 -6.77
N CYS A 741 27.23 -25.32 -7.66
CA CYS A 741 28.66 -25.56 -7.77
C CYS A 741 29.38 -24.22 -7.78
N VAL A 742 30.21 -23.99 -6.77
CA VAL A 742 30.85 -22.69 -6.53
C VAL A 742 32.35 -22.82 -6.74
N ASP A 743 32.92 -22.01 -7.62
CA ASP A 743 34.37 -21.88 -7.77
C ASP A 743 34.93 -21.12 -6.56
N VAL A 744 35.81 -21.78 -5.82
CA VAL A 744 36.49 -21.25 -4.62
C VAL A 744 38.00 -21.19 -4.81
N SER A 745 38.51 -21.44 -6.02
CA SER A 745 39.94 -21.55 -6.32
C SER A 745 40.74 -20.30 -5.94
N LYS A 746 40.12 -19.11 -6.01
CA LYS A 746 40.74 -17.86 -5.57
C LYS A 746 40.86 -17.79 -4.04
N GLN A 747 39.83 -18.22 -3.32
CA GLN A 747 39.73 -18.14 -1.87
C GLN A 747 40.60 -19.18 -1.16
N THR A 748 40.77 -20.35 -1.79
CA THR A 748 41.54 -21.47 -1.24
C THR A 748 43.01 -21.48 -1.66
N LYS A 749 43.43 -20.53 -2.51
CA LYS A 749 44.81 -20.45 -3.05
C LYS A 749 45.86 -20.31 -1.95
N ASP A 750 45.60 -19.46 -0.97
CA ASP A 750 46.58 -19.07 0.04
C ASP A 750 46.32 -19.73 1.42
N GLY A 751 45.21 -20.45 1.59
CA GLY A 751 44.84 -21.13 2.83
C GLY A 751 43.53 -21.90 2.73
N ALA A 752 43.12 -22.53 3.83
CA ALA A 752 41.80 -23.16 3.92
C ALA A 752 40.69 -22.09 4.02
N LEU A 753 39.51 -22.40 3.49
CA LEU A 753 38.31 -21.56 3.58
C LEU A 753 37.32 -22.17 4.58
N THR A 754 36.83 -21.38 5.53
CA THR A 754 35.80 -21.82 6.49
C THR A 754 34.43 -21.37 6.04
N LEU A 755 33.50 -22.32 5.97
CA LEU A 755 32.09 -22.08 5.67
C LEU A 755 31.25 -22.19 6.94
N GLY A 756 30.26 -21.32 7.06
CA GLY A 756 29.34 -21.25 8.18
C GLY A 756 27.88 -21.23 7.73
N GLY A 757 26.93 -21.15 8.66
CA GLY A 757 25.51 -21.03 8.34
C GLY A 757 24.61 -21.81 9.31
N ASN A 758 23.36 -21.99 8.93
CA ASN A 758 22.38 -22.80 9.66
C ASN A 758 21.44 -23.52 8.69
N VAL A 759 20.95 -24.69 9.11
CA VAL A 759 19.78 -25.36 8.52
C VAL A 759 18.72 -25.51 9.59
N SER A 760 17.45 -25.25 9.26
CA SER A 760 16.36 -25.16 10.23
C SER A 760 15.05 -25.73 9.69
N ALA A 761 14.25 -26.29 10.59
CA ALA A 761 12.88 -26.73 10.31
C ALA A 761 11.97 -26.41 11.50
N THR A 762 10.67 -26.22 11.25
CA THR A 762 9.65 -26.00 12.29
C THR A 762 8.39 -26.79 11.95
N ASN A 763 7.86 -27.53 12.93
CA ASN A 763 6.56 -28.18 12.84
C ASN A 763 5.47 -27.20 13.31
N ILE A 764 4.48 -26.89 12.49
CA ILE A 764 3.50 -25.84 12.76
C ILE A 764 2.14 -26.45 13.08
N GLY A 765 1.56 -26.01 14.19
CA GLY A 765 0.17 -26.34 14.52
C GLY A 765 -0.03 -27.70 15.18
N ASP A 766 0.90 -28.67 15.04
CA ASP A 766 0.92 -29.91 15.84
C ASP A 766 2.33 -30.56 15.94
N SER A 767 2.41 -31.85 16.24
CA SER A 767 3.67 -32.63 16.31
C SER A 767 3.57 -33.94 15.52
N ALA A 768 2.69 -34.00 14.53
CA ALA A 768 2.26 -35.25 13.92
C ALA A 768 3.12 -35.65 12.71
N LEU A 769 3.42 -34.69 11.82
CA LEU A 769 4.20 -34.90 10.60
C LEU A 769 5.41 -33.98 10.63
N ALA A 770 6.61 -34.55 10.54
CA ALA A 770 7.84 -33.75 10.61
C ALA A 770 8.26 -33.23 9.23
N THR A 771 8.82 -32.03 9.23
CA THR A 771 9.60 -31.49 8.11
C THR A 771 11.09 -31.60 8.40
N VAL A 772 11.84 -32.04 7.39
CA VAL A 772 13.28 -32.30 7.44
C VAL A 772 13.97 -31.46 6.39
N THR A 773 14.96 -30.68 6.82
CA THR A 773 15.79 -29.86 5.93
C THR A 773 17.23 -30.32 6.07
N THR A 774 17.89 -30.56 4.94
CA THR A 774 19.29 -30.97 4.89
C THR A 774 20.11 -30.11 3.94
N VAL A 775 21.37 -29.89 4.31
CA VAL A 775 22.39 -29.27 3.47
C VAL A 775 23.60 -30.20 3.45
N GLU A 776 23.98 -30.67 2.27
CA GLU A 776 25.18 -31.43 2.01
C GLU A 776 26.21 -30.53 1.31
N LEU A 777 27.43 -30.48 1.85
CA LEU A 777 28.56 -29.77 1.27
C LEU A 777 29.61 -30.79 0.80
N SER A 778 30.14 -30.64 -0.40
CA SER A 778 31.14 -31.54 -0.98
C SER A 778 32.31 -30.79 -1.62
N LEU A 779 33.48 -31.42 -1.69
CA LEU A 779 34.70 -30.86 -2.31
C LEU A 779 34.77 -31.05 -3.84
N ALA A 780 33.69 -31.56 -4.46
CA ALA A 780 33.63 -31.82 -5.89
C ALA A 780 32.21 -31.59 -6.46
N CYS A 781 32.13 -31.02 -7.66
CA CYS A 781 30.87 -30.86 -8.39
C CYS A 781 30.66 -32.03 -9.36
N LYS A 782 29.43 -32.55 -9.43
CA LYS A 782 29.07 -33.66 -10.32
C LYS A 782 28.06 -33.20 -11.39
N GLY A 783 28.39 -33.38 -12.66
CA GLY A 783 27.46 -33.25 -13.80
C GLY A 783 27.08 -31.81 -14.20
N LEU A 784 26.17 -31.72 -15.17
CA LEU A 784 25.58 -30.46 -15.66
C LEU A 784 24.40 -30.09 -14.75
N LYS A 785 24.31 -28.84 -14.27
CA LYS A 785 23.21 -28.36 -13.43
C LYS A 785 22.65 -27.03 -13.92
N VAL A 786 21.33 -26.84 -13.77
CA VAL A 786 20.68 -25.54 -13.95
C VAL A 786 20.64 -24.85 -12.59
N THR A 787 21.42 -23.78 -12.45
CA THR A 787 21.55 -23.03 -11.18
C THR A 787 20.52 -21.91 -11.08
N LEU A 788 20.04 -21.41 -12.23
CA LEU A 788 18.95 -20.45 -12.29
C LEU A 788 18.15 -20.67 -13.58
N ALA A 789 16.84 -20.63 -13.46
CA ALA A 789 15.93 -20.47 -14.59
C ALA A 789 14.87 -19.46 -14.16
N LYS A 790 14.72 -18.35 -14.89
CA LYS A 790 13.69 -17.35 -14.58
C LYS A 790 13.02 -16.80 -15.81
N PHE A 791 11.70 -16.65 -15.76
CA PHE A 791 11.00 -15.77 -16.69
C PHE A 791 11.19 -14.32 -16.26
N LEU A 792 11.13 -13.41 -17.23
CA LEU A 792 11.24 -11.97 -17.02
C LEU A 792 9.97 -11.26 -17.52
N SER A 793 9.80 -10.02 -17.07
CA SER A 793 8.73 -9.11 -17.48
C SER A 793 9.31 -7.69 -17.42
N PRO A 794 9.01 -6.80 -18.39
CA PRO A 794 8.07 -6.97 -19.50
C PRO A 794 8.58 -7.90 -20.62
N ASN A 795 7.71 -8.24 -21.57
CA ASN A 795 8.07 -8.96 -22.79
C ASN A 795 8.80 -8.05 -23.81
N LYS A 796 9.17 -8.60 -24.98
CA LYS A 796 9.89 -7.86 -26.03
C LYS A 796 9.14 -6.63 -26.57
N ASP A 797 7.83 -6.59 -26.42
CA ASP A 797 6.96 -5.50 -26.87
C ASP A 797 6.66 -4.52 -25.71
N ALA A 798 7.47 -4.55 -24.64
CA ALA A 798 7.34 -3.74 -23.44
C ALA A 798 6.03 -3.93 -22.66
N HIS A 799 5.32 -5.03 -22.88
CA HIS A 799 4.12 -5.36 -22.11
C HIS A 799 4.46 -6.18 -20.85
N PRO A 800 3.98 -5.76 -19.67
CA PRO A 800 4.00 -6.61 -18.48
C PRO A 800 3.25 -7.92 -18.71
N VAL A 801 3.86 -9.03 -18.30
CA VAL A 801 3.34 -10.40 -18.44
C VAL A 801 3.50 -11.19 -17.13
N LEU A 802 2.86 -12.36 -17.08
CA LEU A 802 2.90 -13.40 -16.05
C LEU A 802 2.27 -13.03 -14.71
N GLN A 803 1.97 -11.77 -14.42
CA GLN A 803 1.33 -11.39 -13.16
C GLN A 803 0.55 -10.08 -13.32
N PRO A 804 -0.67 -9.97 -12.76
CA PRO A 804 -1.38 -8.70 -12.64
C PRO A 804 -0.53 -7.63 -11.96
N ILE A 805 -0.50 -6.41 -12.51
CA ILE A 805 0.13 -5.26 -11.82
C ILE A 805 -0.73 -4.84 -10.63
N LYS A 806 -2.06 -4.83 -10.83
CA LYS A 806 -3.06 -4.51 -9.81
C LYS A 806 -3.51 -5.77 -9.09
N LEU A 807 -3.33 -5.78 -7.77
CA LEU A 807 -3.70 -6.91 -6.92
C LEU A 807 -5.16 -6.87 -6.51
N THR A 808 -5.80 -5.70 -6.50
CA THR A 808 -7.22 -5.60 -6.15
C THR A 808 -8.08 -6.12 -7.31
N GLY A 809 -9.00 -7.04 -7.01
CA GLY A 809 -9.90 -7.64 -8.01
C GLY A 809 -9.28 -8.78 -8.85
N ASN A 810 -7.96 -8.98 -8.85
CA ASN A 810 -7.28 -10.11 -9.50
C ASN A 810 -6.71 -11.07 -8.45
N LEU A 811 -6.53 -12.37 -8.76
CA LEU A 811 -5.80 -13.24 -7.82
C LEU A 811 -4.31 -12.91 -7.81
N ALA A 812 -3.72 -12.97 -6.63
CA ALA A 812 -2.29 -12.79 -6.47
C ALA A 812 -1.50 -14.03 -6.94
N GLY A 813 -0.39 -13.79 -7.62
CA GLY A 813 0.59 -14.81 -8.01
C GLY A 813 0.87 -14.85 -9.50
N PRO A 814 1.84 -15.66 -9.93
CA PRO A 814 2.20 -15.76 -11.33
C PRO A 814 1.26 -16.70 -12.11
N TYR A 815 1.10 -16.42 -13.40
CA TYR A 815 0.24 -17.10 -14.36
C TYR A 815 1.05 -17.56 -15.55
N VAL A 816 0.63 -18.66 -16.18
CA VAL A 816 1.22 -19.10 -17.44
C VAL A 816 0.14 -19.65 -18.36
N SER A 817 0.07 -19.13 -19.60
CA SER A 817 -0.78 -19.69 -20.64
C SER A 817 -0.17 -20.97 -21.20
N VAL A 818 -0.98 -22.03 -21.24
CA VAL A 818 -0.60 -23.38 -21.66
C VAL A 818 -1.39 -23.75 -22.90
N SER A 819 -0.77 -23.68 -24.07
CA SER A 819 -1.38 -24.12 -25.32
C SER A 819 -1.51 -25.65 -25.35
N GLN A 820 -2.71 -26.18 -25.63
CA GLN A 820 -2.94 -27.63 -25.78
C GLN A 820 -2.87 -28.11 -27.24
N GLY A 821 -2.84 -27.19 -28.20
CA GLY A 821 -2.78 -27.46 -29.64
C GLY A 821 -1.54 -26.89 -30.31
N SER A 822 -1.70 -25.77 -31.02
CA SER A 822 -0.56 -25.05 -31.63
C SER A 822 -0.02 -23.99 -30.67
N ALA A 823 1.31 -23.80 -30.68
CA ALA A 823 1.94 -22.72 -29.92
C ALA A 823 1.42 -21.35 -30.41
N THR A 824 1.17 -20.43 -29.47
CA THR A 824 0.71 -19.07 -29.79
C THR A 824 1.86 -18.09 -29.62
N ALA A 825 2.22 -17.37 -30.68
CA ALA A 825 3.45 -16.59 -30.76
C ALA A 825 3.29 -15.08 -30.47
N THR A 826 2.08 -14.60 -30.14
CA THR A 826 1.84 -13.16 -30.00
C THR A 826 2.48 -12.59 -28.73
N HIS A 827 2.22 -13.19 -27.57
CA HIS A 827 2.70 -12.67 -26.30
C HIS A 827 3.82 -13.55 -25.74
N THR A 828 5.02 -13.38 -26.28
CA THR A 828 6.19 -14.18 -25.88
C THR A 828 6.72 -13.86 -24.49
N LEU A 829 7.47 -14.77 -23.89
CA LEU A 829 8.09 -14.60 -22.57
C LEU A 829 9.61 -14.53 -22.68
N PRO A 830 10.30 -13.56 -22.06
CA PRO A 830 11.75 -13.67 -21.93
C PRO A 830 12.12 -14.72 -20.87
N LEU A 831 13.15 -15.53 -21.15
CA LEU A 831 13.67 -16.58 -20.26
C LEU A 831 15.19 -16.43 -20.10
N GLU A 832 15.67 -16.44 -18.87
CA GLU A 832 17.09 -16.45 -18.53
C GLU A 832 17.47 -17.74 -17.81
N LEU A 833 18.54 -18.39 -18.26
CA LEU A 833 19.06 -19.64 -17.72
C LEU A 833 20.53 -19.49 -17.34
N HIS A 834 20.91 -19.88 -16.13
CA HIS A 834 22.30 -20.06 -15.73
C HIS A 834 22.58 -21.54 -15.44
N TYR A 835 23.78 -21.98 -15.75
CA TYR A 835 24.19 -23.37 -15.59
C TYR A 835 25.65 -23.50 -15.21
N THR A 836 25.96 -24.65 -14.59
CA THR A 836 27.32 -25.01 -14.17
C THR A 836 27.64 -26.45 -14.60
N PRO A 837 28.89 -26.76 -14.98
CA PRO A 837 30.04 -25.85 -15.09
C PRO A 837 29.87 -24.85 -16.25
N ALA A 838 30.39 -23.63 -16.08
CA ALA A 838 30.26 -22.56 -17.09
C ALA A 838 30.90 -22.92 -18.45
N ALA A 839 31.89 -23.82 -18.43
CA ALA A 839 32.55 -24.37 -19.62
C ALA A 839 31.69 -25.38 -20.40
N ALA A 840 30.53 -25.82 -19.87
CA ALA A 840 29.68 -26.78 -20.57
C ALA A 840 29.14 -26.19 -21.88
N THR A 841 29.19 -26.99 -22.95
CA THR A 841 28.62 -26.64 -24.25
C THR A 841 27.19 -27.15 -24.35
N ILE A 842 26.20 -26.25 -24.38
CA ILE A 842 24.77 -26.62 -24.40
C ILE A 842 24.27 -26.88 -25.83
N THR A 843 23.77 -28.09 -26.06
CA THR A 843 23.26 -28.58 -27.35
C THR A 843 21.73 -28.65 -27.41
N GLU A 844 21.06 -28.85 -26.27
CA GLU A 844 19.60 -28.85 -26.17
C GLU A 844 19.12 -28.07 -24.95
N VAL A 845 18.05 -27.30 -25.15
CA VAL A 845 17.23 -26.72 -24.08
C VAL A 845 15.81 -27.20 -24.32
N ASN A 846 15.26 -27.98 -23.38
CA ASN A 846 13.85 -28.41 -23.42
C ASN A 846 13.11 -27.83 -22.23
N ILE A 847 11.80 -27.61 -22.40
CA ILE A 847 10.91 -27.12 -21.36
C ILE A 847 9.73 -28.09 -21.19
N GLY A 848 9.32 -28.31 -19.95
CA GLY A 848 8.20 -29.16 -19.58
C GLY A 848 7.30 -28.44 -18.59
N ILE A 849 6.07 -28.93 -18.47
CA ILE A 849 5.10 -28.46 -17.48
C ILE A 849 4.48 -29.67 -16.80
N ALA A 850 4.24 -29.58 -15.49
CA ALA A 850 3.50 -30.57 -14.75
C ALA A 850 2.74 -29.94 -13.59
N SER A 851 1.74 -30.65 -13.06
CA SER A 851 1.17 -30.38 -11.73
C SER A 851 2.09 -30.83 -10.59
N GLY A 852 3.24 -31.42 -10.94
CA GLY A 852 4.28 -31.99 -10.09
C GLY A 852 5.59 -31.19 -10.20
N GLY A 853 6.40 -31.08 -9.15
CA GLY A 853 7.73 -30.47 -9.19
C GLY A 853 8.83 -31.42 -9.68
N GLY A 854 8.46 -32.69 -9.92
CA GLY A 854 9.33 -33.76 -10.42
C GLY A 854 9.60 -33.64 -11.92
N ASP A 855 10.04 -34.75 -12.55
CA ASP A 855 10.42 -34.80 -13.97
C ASP A 855 9.18 -34.72 -14.90
N PRO A 856 8.89 -33.55 -15.54
CA PRO A 856 7.72 -33.41 -16.39
C PRO A 856 7.93 -34.10 -17.75
N ALA A 857 6.83 -34.30 -18.49
CA ALA A 857 6.94 -34.58 -19.91
C ALA A 857 7.52 -33.34 -20.63
N PHE A 858 8.78 -33.42 -21.03
CA PHE A 858 9.44 -32.35 -21.77
C PHE A 858 8.94 -32.27 -23.21
N SER A 859 8.76 -31.04 -23.69
CA SER A 859 8.55 -30.80 -25.11
C SER A 859 9.71 -31.37 -25.93
N THR A 860 9.37 -31.99 -27.06
CA THR A 860 10.35 -32.48 -28.04
C THR A 860 11.02 -31.33 -28.79
N GLN A 861 10.51 -30.10 -28.69
CA GLN A 861 11.11 -28.93 -29.29
C GLN A 861 12.39 -28.53 -28.54
N ASN A 862 13.49 -28.41 -29.28
CA ASN A 862 14.71 -27.77 -28.77
C ASN A 862 14.56 -26.25 -28.86
N LEU A 863 14.48 -25.57 -27.72
CA LEU A 863 14.27 -24.13 -27.64
C LEU A 863 15.44 -23.33 -28.23
N LEU A 864 16.62 -23.92 -28.35
CA LEU A 864 17.78 -23.28 -29.01
C LEU A 864 17.56 -22.97 -30.49
N SER A 865 16.50 -23.50 -31.10
CA SER A 865 16.04 -23.10 -32.44
C SER A 865 15.42 -21.71 -32.48
N GLN A 866 14.94 -21.19 -31.34
CA GLN A 866 14.43 -19.82 -31.21
C GLN A 866 15.59 -18.84 -30.95
N THR A 867 15.36 -17.55 -31.18
CA THR A 867 16.36 -16.49 -30.94
C THR A 867 16.91 -16.56 -29.52
N ASN A 868 18.23 -16.67 -29.38
CA ASN A 868 18.92 -16.75 -28.10
C ASN A 868 20.32 -16.15 -28.15
N THR A 869 20.83 -15.76 -26.99
CA THR A 869 22.24 -15.40 -26.78
C THR A 869 22.88 -16.39 -25.81
N LYS A 870 24.06 -16.90 -26.17
CA LYS A 870 24.84 -17.84 -25.33
C LYS A 870 26.15 -17.20 -24.92
N THR A 871 26.44 -17.28 -23.64
CA THR A 871 27.75 -16.98 -23.04
C THR A 871 28.13 -18.13 -22.12
N ALA A 872 29.39 -18.21 -21.68
CA ALA A 872 29.80 -19.25 -20.73
C ALA A 872 28.90 -19.21 -19.48
N GLY A 873 28.26 -20.35 -19.17
CA GLY A 873 27.34 -20.50 -18.04
C GLY A 873 25.97 -19.84 -18.18
N THR A 874 25.60 -19.25 -19.33
CA THR A 874 24.32 -18.55 -19.49
C THR A 874 23.69 -18.73 -20.88
N VAL A 875 22.37 -18.90 -20.90
CA VAL A 875 21.54 -18.82 -22.12
C VAL A 875 20.38 -17.86 -21.85
N LYS A 876 20.17 -16.88 -22.74
CA LYS A 876 19.01 -15.96 -22.66
C LYS A 876 18.16 -16.04 -23.91
N PHE A 877 16.85 -16.07 -23.72
CA PHE A 877 15.83 -15.97 -24.77
C PHE A 877 15.08 -14.66 -24.56
N PRO A 878 15.24 -13.64 -25.43
CA PRO A 878 14.54 -12.36 -25.26
C PRO A 878 13.03 -12.45 -25.54
N SER A 879 12.59 -13.47 -26.27
CA SER A 879 11.21 -13.59 -26.78
C SER A 879 10.85 -15.07 -27.03
N LEU A 880 10.79 -15.86 -25.96
CA LEU A 880 10.46 -17.28 -26.03
C LEU A 880 8.97 -17.48 -26.32
N VAL A 881 8.67 -18.24 -27.37
CA VAL A 881 7.35 -18.84 -27.60
C VAL A 881 7.32 -20.18 -26.85
N LEU A 882 6.41 -20.33 -25.90
CA LEU A 882 6.24 -21.62 -25.23
C LEU A 882 5.69 -22.66 -26.22
N PRO A 883 6.23 -23.89 -26.21
CA PRO A 883 5.66 -24.97 -27.01
C PRO A 883 4.26 -25.30 -26.51
N ALA A 884 3.49 -26.00 -27.34
CA ALA A 884 2.29 -26.66 -26.86
C ALA A 884 2.67 -27.83 -25.94
N PHE A 885 1.89 -28.01 -24.87
CA PHE A 885 2.09 -29.08 -23.91
C PHE A 885 0.95 -30.09 -24.06
N ALA A 886 1.31 -31.35 -24.33
CA ALA A 886 0.34 -32.43 -24.40
C ALA A 886 -0.14 -32.80 -22.99
N GLY A 887 -1.42 -33.16 -22.85
CA GLY A 887 -2.00 -33.63 -21.59
C GLY A 887 -3.30 -32.94 -21.21
N ALA A 888 -3.89 -33.43 -20.12
CA ALA A 888 -5.09 -32.83 -19.55
C ALA A 888 -4.79 -31.45 -18.93
N LYS A 889 -5.83 -30.59 -18.87
CA LYS A 889 -5.76 -29.32 -18.15
C LYS A 889 -5.48 -29.60 -16.67
N LEU A 890 -4.50 -28.90 -16.11
CA LEU A 890 -4.15 -29.02 -14.71
C LEU A 890 -5.21 -28.33 -13.85
N ASP A 891 -5.61 -28.99 -12.78
CA ASP A 891 -6.56 -28.48 -11.79
C ASP A 891 -5.88 -27.77 -10.62
N LYS A 892 -4.55 -27.70 -10.63
CA LYS A 892 -3.70 -27.09 -9.59
C LYS A 892 -2.68 -26.14 -10.22
N LYS A 893 -1.89 -25.48 -9.38
CA LYS A 893 -0.71 -24.73 -9.84
C LYS A 893 0.23 -25.66 -10.64
N ALA A 894 0.86 -25.10 -11.65
CA ALA A 894 1.80 -25.76 -12.54
C ALA A 894 3.24 -25.35 -12.21
N VAL A 895 4.16 -26.29 -12.29
CA VAL A 895 5.60 -26.01 -12.27
C VAL A 895 6.11 -26.10 -13.71
N VAL A 896 6.81 -25.05 -14.14
CA VAL A 896 7.50 -25.01 -15.42
C VAL A 896 8.96 -25.38 -15.16
N THR A 897 9.50 -26.36 -15.89
CA THR A 897 10.85 -26.87 -15.65
C THR A 897 11.64 -26.93 -16.95
N VAL A 898 12.92 -26.56 -16.89
CA VAL A 898 13.87 -26.62 -18.00
C VAL A 898 14.88 -27.74 -17.78
N ARG A 899 15.21 -28.45 -18.85
CA ARG A 899 16.30 -29.42 -18.91
C ARG A 899 17.32 -29.00 -19.96
N LEU A 900 18.59 -29.08 -19.59
CA LEU A 900 19.72 -28.87 -20.48
C LEU A 900 20.35 -30.20 -20.85
N LYS A 901 20.73 -30.35 -22.12
CA LYS A 901 21.73 -31.34 -22.53
C LYS A 901 22.90 -30.63 -23.19
N GLY A 902 24.08 -31.21 -23.02
CA GLY A 902 25.31 -30.64 -23.54
C GLY A 902 26.49 -31.56 -23.35
N ARG A 903 27.69 -30.99 -23.46
CA ARG A 903 28.96 -31.68 -23.21
C ARG A 903 29.78 -30.97 -22.15
N ILE A 904 30.38 -31.74 -21.24
CA ILE A 904 31.39 -31.31 -20.27
C ILE A 904 32.64 -32.13 -20.58
N ASP A 905 33.77 -31.47 -20.85
CA ASP A 905 35.04 -32.15 -21.20
C ASP A 905 34.89 -33.22 -22.30
N ASN A 906 34.08 -32.92 -23.32
CA ASN A 906 33.70 -33.83 -24.40
C ASN A 906 32.93 -35.10 -23.99
N THR A 907 32.34 -35.16 -22.80
CA THR A 907 31.38 -36.19 -22.40
C THR A 907 29.97 -35.63 -22.40
N ASP A 908 29.01 -36.38 -22.94
CA ASP A 908 27.60 -35.98 -22.93
C ASP A 908 27.07 -35.92 -21.50
N ALA A 909 26.33 -34.85 -21.20
CA ALA A 909 25.75 -34.59 -19.89
C ALA A 909 24.32 -34.04 -20.04
N SER A 910 23.46 -34.40 -19.09
CA SER A 910 22.11 -33.84 -18.96
C SER A 910 21.95 -33.28 -17.56
N SER A 911 21.26 -32.15 -17.43
CA SER A 911 20.82 -31.69 -16.13
C SER A 911 19.69 -32.58 -15.61
N ASP A 912 19.64 -32.74 -14.29
CA ASP A 912 18.55 -33.40 -13.59
C ASP A 912 17.49 -32.34 -13.21
N PRO A 913 16.27 -32.40 -13.77
CA PRO A 913 15.17 -31.49 -13.44
C PRO A 913 14.75 -31.50 -11.97
N ALA A 914 15.03 -32.56 -11.21
CA ALA A 914 14.73 -32.65 -9.80
C ALA A 914 15.75 -31.90 -8.92
N GLU A 915 16.96 -31.66 -9.42
CA GLU A 915 18.05 -30.98 -8.69
C GLU A 915 18.23 -29.50 -9.11
N GLY A 916 17.36 -29.00 -10.01
CA GLY A 916 17.32 -27.64 -10.50
C GLY A 916 16.48 -27.47 -11.77
N GLY A 917 16.33 -26.24 -12.26
CA GLY A 917 15.66 -25.95 -13.54
C GLY A 917 14.18 -25.58 -13.45
N GLN A 918 13.58 -25.58 -12.26
CA GLN A 918 12.28 -24.94 -12.05
C GLN A 918 12.38 -23.45 -12.41
N VAL A 919 11.51 -22.98 -13.28
CA VAL A 919 11.53 -21.62 -13.81
C VAL A 919 10.81 -20.70 -12.84
N ALA A 920 11.56 -19.83 -12.16
CA ALA A 920 11.01 -18.87 -11.23
C ALA A 920 10.50 -17.58 -11.93
N PHE A 921 9.58 -16.88 -11.29
CA PHE A 921 9.19 -15.51 -11.62
C PHE A 921 9.01 -14.73 -10.32
N LYS A 922 9.77 -13.64 -10.13
CA LYS A 922 9.79 -12.85 -8.86
C LYS A 922 9.92 -13.71 -7.59
N GLY A 923 10.67 -14.80 -7.66
CA GLY A 923 10.90 -15.74 -6.56
C GLY A 923 9.89 -16.90 -6.46
N ASP A 924 8.78 -16.84 -7.19
CA ASP A 924 7.74 -17.88 -7.17
C ASP A 924 7.98 -18.91 -8.31
N THR A 925 7.83 -20.20 -8.04
CA THR A 925 8.03 -21.29 -9.04
C THR A 925 6.75 -22.01 -9.45
N ALA A 926 5.63 -21.66 -8.82
CA ALA A 926 4.33 -22.29 -9.04
C ALA A 926 3.35 -21.30 -9.70
N TYR A 927 2.93 -21.60 -10.92
CA TYR A 927 2.10 -20.74 -11.77
C TYR A 927 0.65 -21.19 -11.76
N ILE A 928 -0.29 -20.25 -11.85
CA ILE A 928 -1.69 -20.55 -12.17
C ILE A 928 -1.79 -20.80 -13.69
N PRO A 929 -2.13 -22.01 -14.13
CA PRO A 929 -2.22 -22.31 -15.55
C PRO A 929 -3.50 -21.71 -16.16
N LEU A 930 -3.34 -21.05 -17.30
CA LEU A 930 -4.42 -20.56 -18.15
C LEU A 930 -4.50 -21.40 -19.42
N TYR A 931 -5.71 -21.76 -19.81
CA TYR A 931 -6.01 -22.52 -21.02
C TYR A 931 -6.94 -21.71 -21.91
N LEU A 932 -6.89 -21.97 -23.21
CA LEU A 932 -7.78 -21.28 -24.13
C LEU A 932 -9.19 -21.89 -24.03
N ALA A 933 -10.16 -21.13 -23.52
CA ALA A 933 -11.54 -21.60 -23.41
C ALA A 933 -12.14 -21.95 -24.79
N ASN A 934 -11.71 -21.22 -25.82
CA ASN A 934 -12.10 -21.44 -27.21
C ASN A 934 -11.60 -22.76 -27.82
N ASP A 935 -10.69 -23.49 -27.18
CA ASP A 935 -10.31 -24.84 -27.64
C ASP A 935 -11.42 -25.88 -27.38
N GLU A 936 -12.37 -25.59 -26.47
CA GLU A 936 -13.55 -26.42 -26.24
C GLU A 936 -14.61 -26.13 -27.30
N ALA A 937 -14.92 -27.09 -28.18
CA ALA A 937 -15.84 -26.89 -29.31
C ALA A 937 -17.22 -26.34 -28.88
N ALA A 938 -17.74 -26.77 -27.73
CA ALA A 938 -19.02 -26.29 -27.19
C ALA A 938 -18.96 -24.85 -26.66
N LEU A 939 -17.77 -24.36 -26.28
CA LEU A 939 -17.54 -22.97 -25.90
C LEU A 939 -17.28 -22.10 -27.13
N ALA A 940 -16.47 -22.58 -28.08
CA ALA A 940 -16.22 -21.89 -29.35
C ALA A 940 -17.52 -21.52 -30.08
N ALA A 941 -18.52 -22.42 -30.06
CA ALA A 941 -19.83 -22.18 -30.66
C ALA A 941 -20.69 -21.13 -29.93
N ARG A 942 -20.36 -20.78 -28.68
CA ARG A 942 -21.10 -19.81 -27.84
C ARG A 942 -20.39 -18.48 -27.70
N ARG A 943 -19.17 -18.34 -28.24
CA ARG A 943 -18.45 -17.07 -28.24
C ARG A 943 -19.21 -16.04 -29.10
N TYR A 944 -19.29 -14.80 -28.65
CA TYR A 944 -19.65 -13.67 -29.50
C TYR A 944 -18.40 -12.84 -29.85
N GLY A 945 -18.52 -11.93 -30.81
CA GLY A 945 -17.37 -11.14 -31.26
C GLY A 945 -16.33 -11.95 -32.04
N THR A 946 -15.31 -11.26 -32.54
CA THR A 946 -14.12 -11.86 -33.17
C THR A 946 -13.05 -12.10 -32.12
N ARG A 947 -12.20 -13.10 -32.33
CA ARG A 947 -11.10 -13.41 -31.42
C ARG A 947 -9.79 -12.80 -31.88
N ASP A 948 -9.13 -12.01 -31.03
CA ASP A 948 -7.80 -11.49 -31.29
C ASP A 948 -6.70 -12.55 -31.06
N PRO A 949 -5.67 -12.61 -31.93
CA PRO A 949 -4.56 -13.54 -31.77
C PRO A 949 -3.78 -13.32 -30.46
N GLY A 950 -4.01 -14.15 -29.45
CA GLY A 950 -3.30 -14.06 -28.16
C GLY A 950 -4.00 -13.15 -27.15
N GLY A 951 -4.96 -12.35 -27.58
CA GLY A 951 -5.77 -11.48 -26.73
C GLY A 951 -6.81 -12.24 -25.91
N ASP A 952 -7.68 -13.05 -26.53
CA ASP A 952 -8.96 -13.33 -25.85
C ASP A 952 -9.10 -14.79 -25.39
N SER A 953 -9.94 -14.96 -24.36
CA SER A 953 -10.46 -16.22 -23.83
C SER A 953 -9.47 -17.12 -23.08
N TRP A 954 -8.33 -16.61 -22.58
CA TRP A 954 -7.46 -17.39 -21.69
C TRP A 954 -8.05 -17.43 -20.27
N ALA A 955 -8.36 -18.63 -19.80
CA ALA A 955 -9.13 -18.87 -18.60
C ALA A 955 -8.49 -19.95 -17.72
N THR A 956 -8.71 -19.86 -16.41
CA THR A 956 -8.37 -20.99 -15.53
C THR A 956 -9.24 -22.20 -15.85
N ARG A 957 -8.75 -23.42 -15.58
CA ARG A 957 -9.51 -24.66 -15.83
C ARG A 957 -10.91 -24.62 -15.17
N LEU A 958 -11.00 -24.11 -13.95
CA LEU A 958 -12.26 -24.04 -13.22
C LEU A 958 -13.22 -23.00 -13.83
N ALA A 959 -12.72 -21.86 -14.32
CA ALA A 959 -13.55 -20.92 -15.07
C ALA A 959 -14.11 -21.55 -16.35
N ILE A 960 -13.30 -22.32 -17.08
CA ILE A 960 -13.76 -23.09 -18.26
C ILE A 960 -14.84 -24.09 -17.87
N ALA A 961 -14.64 -24.85 -16.79
CA ALA A 961 -15.62 -25.84 -16.33
C ALA A 961 -16.94 -25.19 -15.88
N TRP A 962 -16.86 -24.08 -15.15
CA TRP A 962 -18.02 -23.27 -14.78
C TRP A 962 -18.78 -22.82 -16.03
N LEU A 963 -18.09 -22.22 -17.00
CA LEU A 963 -18.69 -21.71 -18.24
C LEU A 963 -19.29 -22.82 -19.12
N ALA A 964 -18.63 -23.99 -19.16
CA ALA A 964 -19.12 -25.18 -19.86
C ALA A 964 -20.42 -25.71 -19.25
N GLY A 965 -20.60 -25.58 -17.93
CA GLY A 965 -21.82 -25.95 -17.21
C GLY A 965 -22.98 -24.96 -17.35
N LYS A 966 -22.80 -23.86 -18.09
CA LYS A 966 -23.80 -22.81 -18.30
C LYS A 966 -24.18 -22.69 -19.77
N ALA A 967 -25.36 -22.12 -20.02
CA ALA A 967 -25.82 -21.83 -21.39
C ALA A 967 -25.37 -20.45 -21.91
N TYR A 968 -24.59 -19.70 -21.12
CA TYR A 968 -24.22 -18.32 -21.40
C TYR A 968 -23.40 -18.18 -22.68
N ARG A 969 -23.57 -17.07 -23.39
CA ARG A 969 -22.62 -16.64 -24.43
C ARG A 969 -21.61 -15.70 -23.83
N PHE A 970 -20.35 -15.84 -24.22
CA PHE A 970 -19.22 -15.15 -23.60
C PHE A 970 -18.29 -14.54 -24.65
N ASP A 971 -17.44 -13.61 -24.21
CA ASP A 971 -16.38 -13.04 -25.05
C ASP A 971 -15.06 -12.93 -24.27
N ASP A 972 -14.79 -11.77 -23.69
CA ASP A 972 -13.51 -11.45 -23.06
C ASP A 972 -13.30 -12.24 -21.76
N ILE A 973 -12.06 -12.70 -21.58
CA ILE A 973 -11.61 -13.34 -20.33
C ILE A 973 -10.26 -12.79 -19.89
N SER A 974 -9.17 -13.22 -20.49
CA SER A 974 -7.84 -12.66 -20.24
C SER A 974 -6.91 -12.87 -21.42
N GLY A 975 -5.88 -12.01 -21.48
CA GLY A 975 -4.72 -12.09 -22.37
C GLY A 975 -3.89 -13.35 -22.18
N GLN A 976 -3.22 -13.80 -23.23
CA GLN A 976 -2.16 -14.81 -23.15
C GLN A 976 -1.10 -14.32 -22.15
N HIS A 977 -0.71 -15.19 -21.22
CA HIS A 977 0.21 -14.89 -20.12
C HIS A 977 -0.18 -13.65 -19.29
N VAL A 978 -1.46 -13.28 -19.23
CA VAL A 978 -1.89 -12.06 -18.51
C VAL A 978 -1.13 -10.83 -19.04
N THR A 979 -1.04 -10.71 -20.35
CA THR A 979 -0.39 -9.55 -20.97
C THR A 979 -1.18 -8.28 -20.67
N GLN A 980 -0.48 -7.24 -20.23
CA GLN A 980 -1.06 -5.97 -19.82
C GLN A 980 -0.40 -4.78 -20.52
N THR A 981 -1.10 -3.66 -20.48
CA THR A 981 -0.54 -2.33 -20.74
C THR A 981 0.34 -1.87 -19.57
N ALA A 982 1.16 -0.83 -19.77
CA ALA A 982 1.99 -0.26 -18.71
C ALA A 982 1.17 0.26 -17.50
N THR A 983 -0.10 0.62 -17.71
CA THR A 983 -1.02 1.08 -16.64
C THR A 983 -1.70 -0.05 -15.88
N GLY A 984 -1.36 -1.31 -16.16
CA GLY A 984 -1.94 -2.49 -15.51
C GLY A 984 -3.34 -2.89 -16.01
N ARG A 985 -3.80 -2.34 -17.15
CA ARG A 985 -5.01 -2.84 -17.84
C ARG A 985 -4.65 -4.05 -18.68
N SER A 986 -5.59 -4.97 -18.86
CA SER A 986 -5.42 -6.09 -19.80
C SER A 986 -5.10 -5.55 -21.20
N ILE A 987 -4.34 -6.31 -21.99
CA ILE A 987 -4.07 -5.96 -23.40
C ILE A 987 -5.34 -5.89 -24.25
N LEU A 988 -6.44 -6.46 -23.75
CA LEU A 988 -7.80 -6.36 -24.29
C LEU A 988 -8.40 -4.96 -24.18
N GLY A 989 -7.72 -4.06 -23.48
CA GLY A 989 -8.21 -2.72 -23.23
C GLY A 989 -8.99 -2.61 -21.94
N HIS A 990 -9.59 -3.63 -21.35
CA HIS A 990 -10.46 -3.43 -20.17
C HIS A 990 -9.68 -3.31 -18.84
N SER A 991 -10.27 -2.63 -17.84
CA SER A 991 -9.76 -2.69 -16.46
C SER A 991 -10.17 -4.02 -15.86
N GLY A 992 -9.20 -4.82 -15.40
CA GLY A 992 -9.46 -6.22 -15.02
C GLY A 992 -9.03 -7.19 -16.12
N HIS A 993 -9.73 -8.32 -16.27
CA HIS A 993 -9.43 -9.35 -17.27
C HIS A 993 -7.97 -9.84 -17.28
N SER A 994 -7.39 -9.91 -16.08
CA SER A 994 -5.96 -10.21 -15.90
C SER A 994 -5.72 -11.45 -15.03
N ASP A 995 -6.71 -12.32 -14.82
CA ASP A 995 -6.54 -13.49 -13.94
C ASP A 995 -7.21 -14.78 -14.44
N GLY A 996 -7.81 -14.74 -15.63
CA GLY A 996 -8.53 -15.86 -16.22
C GLY A 996 -9.82 -16.24 -15.50
N GLN A 997 -10.38 -15.36 -14.67
CA GLN A 997 -11.60 -15.58 -13.88
C GLN A 997 -12.63 -14.43 -13.98
N GLN A 998 -12.35 -13.43 -14.81
CA GLN A 998 -13.24 -12.32 -15.17
C GLN A 998 -13.79 -12.56 -16.57
N ILE A 999 -15.11 -12.51 -16.76
CA ILE A 999 -15.77 -12.96 -17.99
C ILE A 999 -16.91 -12.02 -18.38
N ASP A 1000 -16.94 -11.60 -19.64
CA ASP A 1000 -18.05 -10.81 -20.21
C ASP A 1000 -19.09 -11.70 -20.88
N LEU A 1001 -20.35 -11.52 -20.49
CA LEU A 1001 -21.45 -12.42 -20.82
C LEU A 1001 -22.66 -11.65 -21.39
N ARG A 1002 -23.37 -12.25 -22.36
CA ARG A 1002 -24.64 -11.67 -22.85
C ARG A 1002 -25.72 -11.74 -21.77
N TYR A 1003 -26.57 -10.71 -21.70
CA TYR A 1003 -27.82 -10.78 -20.94
C TYR A 1003 -28.73 -11.90 -21.47
N ALA A 1004 -29.61 -12.42 -20.62
CA ALA A 1004 -30.64 -13.35 -21.05
C ALA A 1004 -31.65 -12.64 -21.96
N ASP A 1005 -32.10 -13.29 -23.02
CA ASP A 1005 -33.01 -12.68 -24.02
C ASP A 1005 -34.49 -12.66 -23.60
N GLY A 1006 -34.82 -13.27 -22.45
CA GLY A 1006 -36.20 -13.41 -21.95
C GLY A 1006 -37.01 -14.54 -22.61
N ALA A 1007 -36.45 -15.25 -23.59
CA ALA A 1007 -37.05 -16.39 -24.28
C ALA A 1007 -36.36 -17.73 -23.95
N GLY A 1008 -35.48 -17.74 -22.94
CA GLY A 1008 -34.71 -18.91 -22.51
C GLY A 1008 -33.35 -19.05 -23.18
N GLY A 1009 -32.90 -18.03 -23.92
CA GLY A 1009 -31.60 -17.99 -24.60
C GLY A 1009 -30.78 -16.73 -24.30
N TYR A 1010 -29.79 -16.48 -25.15
CA TYR A 1010 -28.82 -15.38 -25.06
C TYR A 1010 -28.54 -14.78 -26.44
N THR A 1011 -29.59 -14.46 -27.21
CA THR A 1011 -29.42 -13.83 -28.54
C THR A 1011 -28.66 -12.50 -28.46
N ASP A 1012 -27.93 -12.10 -29.51
CA ASP A 1012 -27.14 -10.86 -29.45
C ASP A 1012 -28.00 -9.61 -29.25
N ALA A 1013 -29.15 -9.51 -29.92
CA ALA A 1013 -30.01 -8.34 -29.86
C ALA A 1013 -30.49 -8.03 -28.43
N LEU A 1014 -31.22 -8.96 -27.78
CA LEU A 1014 -31.68 -8.78 -26.40
C LEU A 1014 -30.64 -9.18 -25.35
N GLY A 1015 -29.48 -9.67 -25.79
CA GLY A 1015 -28.31 -9.93 -24.95
C GLY A 1015 -27.40 -8.72 -24.76
N GLY A 1016 -27.67 -7.60 -25.44
CA GLY A 1016 -27.00 -6.32 -25.23
C GLY A 1016 -26.26 -5.76 -26.45
N GLN A 1017 -26.14 -6.45 -27.58
CA GLN A 1017 -25.33 -5.96 -28.70
C GLN A 1017 -25.63 -4.49 -29.09
N ASN A 1018 -24.56 -3.75 -29.43
CA ASN A 1018 -24.60 -2.31 -29.75
C ASN A 1018 -25.14 -1.49 -28.57
N ASP A 1019 -24.46 -1.54 -27.42
CA ASP A 1019 -24.83 -0.81 -26.20
C ASP A 1019 -26.31 -0.95 -25.79
N GLY A 1020 -26.86 -2.15 -25.93
CA GLY A 1020 -28.22 -2.49 -25.51
C GLY A 1020 -29.31 -1.88 -26.38
N ALA A 1021 -29.02 -1.45 -27.61
CA ALA A 1021 -29.97 -0.74 -28.47
C ALA A 1021 -31.34 -1.44 -28.60
N ALA A 1022 -31.37 -2.77 -28.78
CA ALA A 1022 -32.64 -3.51 -28.88
C ALA A 1022 -33.36 -3.68 -27.54
N ILE A 1023 -32.62 -3.74 -26.42
CA ILE A 1023 -33.19 -3.73 -25.06
C ILE A 1023 -33.86 -2.38 -24.81
N HIS A 1024 -33.17 -1.28 -25.14
CA HIS A 1024 -33.72 0.08 -25.00
C HIS A 1024 -34.96 0.28 -25.89
N GLN A 1025 -34.93 -0.21 -27.14
CA GLN A 1025 -36.11 -0.18 -28.01
C GLN A 1025 -37.28 -0.98 -27.41
N LEU A 1026 -37.03 -2.17 -26.85
CA LEU A 1026 -38.06 -2.96 -26.18
C LEU A 1026 -38.68 -2.22 -24.99
N ILE A 1027 -37.88 -1.51 -24.20
CA ILE A 1027 -38.35 -0.66 -23.08
C ILE A 1027 -39.28 0.45 -23.61
N ASN A 1028 -38.86 1.15 -24.66
CA ASN A 1028 -39.64 2.23 -25.28
C ASN A 1028 -40.95 1.73 -25.89
N ASP A 1029 -40.92 0.60 -26.61
CA ASP A 1029 -42.10 -0.04 -27.18
C ASP A 1029 -43.09 -0.49 -26.08
N ALA A 1030 -42.59 -1.11 -25.02
CA ALA A 1030 -43.41 -1.54 -23.88
C ALA A 1030 -44.06 -0.35 -23.16
N LYS A 1031 -43.33 0.77 -23.00
CA LYS A 1031 -43.89 2.00 -22.46
C LYS A 1031 -45.03 2.53 -23.33
N ALA A 1032 -44.83 2.56 -24.65
CA ALA A 1032 -45.86 2.97 -25.59
C ALA A 1032 -47.12 2.09 -25.49
N GLU A 1033 -46.97 0.77 -25.34
CA GLU A 1033 -48.10 -0.13 -25.09
C GLU A 1033 -48.81 0.15 -23.76
N VAL A 1034 -48.07 0.44 -22.68
CA VAL A 1034 -48.69 0.78 -21.38
C VAL A 1034 -49.52 2.06 -21.51
N VAL A 1035 -49.01 3.08 -22.18
CA VAL A 1035 -49.70 4.36 -22.40
C VAL A 1035 -50.91 4.20 -23.31
N ALA A 1036 -50.76 3.52 -24.44
CA ALA A 1036 -51.85 3.31 -25.41
C ALA A 1036 -52.92 2.33 -24.88
N ASN A 1037 -52.57 1.51 -23.89
CA ASN A 1037 -53.43 0.53 -23.24
C ASN A 1037 -54.22 -0.38 -24.20
N PRO A 1038 -53.59 -1.03 -25.21
CA PRO A 1038 -54.26 -2.01 -26.05
C PRO A 1038 -54.62 -3.28 -25.25
N ALA A 1039 -55.56 -4.07 -25.77
CA ALA A 1039 -56.03 -5.30 -25.12
C ALA A 1039 -54.90 -6.34 -24.94
N GLN A 1040 -53.96 -6.42 -25.87
CA GLN A 1040 -52.75 -7.24 -25.78
C GLN A 1040 -51.52 -6.35 -25.73
N LYS A 1041 -50.59 -6.65 -24.82
CA LYS A 1041 -49.33 -5.89 -24.63
C LYS A 1041 -48.10 -6.82 -24.76
N PRO A 1042 -47.83 -7.36 -25.96
CA PRO A 1042 -46.75 -8.33 -26.16
C PRO A 1042 -45.35 -7.77 -25.86
N LYS A 1043 -45.11 -6.47 -26.07
CA LYS A 1043 -43.80 -5.85 -25.75
C LYS A 1043 -43.60 -5.71 -24.26
N LEU A 1044 -44.65 -5.33 -23.52
CA LEU A 1044 -44.61 -5.35 -22.05
C LEU A 1044 -44.35 -6.77 -21.52
N ALA A 1045 -45.01 -7.79 -22.07
CA ALA A 1045 -44.80 -9.18 -21.65
C ALA A 1045 -43.36 -9.65 -21.94
N ALA A 1046 -42.80 -9.29 -23.10
CA ALA A 1046 -41.41 -9.60 -23.44
C ALA A 1046 -40.42 -8.88 -22.51
N LEU A 1047 -40.65 -7.60 -22.19
CA LEU A 1047 -39.82 -6.86 -21.23
C LEU A 1047 -39.89 -7.48 -19.82
N GLN A 1048 -41.08 -7.87 -19.36
CA GLN A 1048 -41.25 -8.55 -18.07
C GLN A 1048 -40.47 -9.88 -18.03
N ALA A 1049 -40.53 -10.67 -19.11
CA ALA A 1049 -39.78 -11.92 -19.23
C ALA A 1049 -38.27 -11.67 -19.23
N TRP A 1050 -37.80 -10.65 -19.95
CA TRP A 1050 -36.40 -10.23 -19.96
C TRP A 1050 -35.91 -9.81 -18.56
N ILE A 1051 -36.69 -8.98 -17.85
CA ILE A 1051 -36.38 -8.55 -16.47
C ILE A 1051 -36.34 -9.76 -15.53
N ALA A 1052 -37.34 -10.64 -15.58
CA ALA A 1052 -37.43 -11.81 -14.71
C ALA A 1052 -36.26 -12.77 -14.93
N ALA A 1053 -35.91 -13.06 -16.19
CA ALA A 1053 -34.80 -13.94 -16.54
C ALA A 1053 -33.46 -13.39 -16.03
N ASN A 1054 -33.19 -12.11 -16.27
CA ASN A 1054 -31.92 -11.49 -15.85
C ASN A 1054 -31.83 -11.33 -14.33
N ARG A 1055 -32.91 -10.95 -13.62
CA ARG A 1055 -32.91 -10.92 -12.15
C ARG A 1055 -32.64 -12.30 -11.55
N ALA A 1056 -33.25 -13.35 -12.10
CA ALA A 1056 -33.05 -14.72 -11.63
C ALA A 1056 -31.61 -15.19 -11.88
N MET A 1057 -31.08 -14.94 -13.08
CA MET A 1057 -29.69 -15.24 -13.43
C MET A 1057 -28.70 -14.53 -12.51
N LEU A 1058 -28.82 -13.20 -12.36
CA LEU A 1058 -27.92 -12.41 -11.52
C LEU A 1058 -28.00 -12.80 -10.05
N ALA A 1059 -29.20 -13.09 -9.53
CA ALA A 1059 -29.36 -13.59 -8.16
C ALA A 1059 -28.71 -14.97 -7.97
N GLN A 1060 -28.86 -15.86 -8.94
CA GLN A 1060 -28.25 -17.18 -8.92
C GLN A 1060 -26.73 -17.11 -8.93
N GLU A 1061 -26.13 -16.25 -9.76
CA GLU A 1061 -24.68 -16.14 -9.88
C GLU A 1061 -24.05 -15.27 -8.79
N ALA A 1062 -24.79 -14.38 -8.14
CA ALA A 1062 -24.31 -13.61 -7.00
C ALA A 1062 -24.30 -14.43 -5.69
N ALA A 1063 -25.10 -15.50 -5.59
CA ALA A 1063 -25.24 -16.28 -4.35
C ALA A 1063 -23.97 -17.06 -3.91
N PRO A 1064 -23.18 -17.67 -4.81
CA PRO A 1064 -21.99 -18.41 -4.42
C PRO A 1064 -20.90 -17.54 -3.75
N ALA A 1065 -20.19 -18.14 -2.80
CA ALA A 1065 -18.97 -17.55 -2.24
C ALA A 1065 -17.87 -17.38 -3.30
N SER A 1066 -17.85 -18.27 -4.30
CA SER A 1066 -16.92 -18.23 -5.44
C SER A 1066 -17.20 -17.11 -6.45
N THR A 1067 -18.18 -16.22 -6.21
CA THR A 1067 -18.39 -15.01 -7.01
C THR A 1067 -17.85 -13.82 -6.23
N ARG A 1068 -16.93 -13.06 -6.83
CA ARG A 1068 -16.38 -11.84 -6.22
C ARG A 1068 -17.37 -10.70 -6.38
N ILE A 1069 -17.69 -10.40 -7.63
CA ILE A 1069 -18.49 -9.24 -8.03
C ILE A 1069 -19.08 -9.48 -9.42
N ILE A 1070 -20.20 -8.84 -9.70
CA ILE A 1070 -20.89 -8.82 -10.99
C ILE A 1070 -21.12 -7.36 -11.35
N TYR A 1071 -20.83 -6.94 -12.58
CA TYR A 1071 -21.16 -5.61 -13.09
C TYR A 1071 -22.29 -5.69 -14.12
N ILE A 1072 -23.23 -4.74 -14.03
CA ILE A 1072 -24.32 -4.55 -14.99
C ILE A 1072 -24.38 -3.08 -15.44
N GLY A 1073 -25.00 -2.87 -16.59
CA GLY A 1073 -25.07 -1.56 -17.22
C GLY A 1073 -25.89 -0.52 -16.44
N PRO A 1074 -25.57 0.77 -16.61
CA PRO A 1074 -26.23 1.88 -15.93
C PRO A 1074 -27.52 2.29 -16.66
N SER A 1075 -28.02 3.49 -16.40
CA SER A 1075 -29.12 4.13 -17.15
C SER A 1075 -30.34 3.20 -17.34
N PHE A 1076 -30.80 3.00 -18.58
CA PHE A 1076 -32.00 2.21 -18.88
C PHE A 1076 -31.92 0.74 -18.45
N ILE A 1077 -30.73 0.13 -18.39
CA ILE A 1077 -30.57 -1.23 -17.85
C ILE A 1077 -30.82 -1.23 -16.35
N LYS A 1078 -30.18 -0.31 -15.61
CA LYS A 1078 -30.41 -0.12 -14.17
C LYS A 1078 -31.88 0.17 -13.87
N LEU A 1079 -32.49 1.12 -14.59
CA LEU A 1079 -33.88 1.52 -14.37
C LEU A 1079 -34.84 0.34 -14.58
N ALA A 1080 -34.65 -0.46 -15.63
CA ALA A 1080 -35.48 -1.64 -15.88
C ALA A 1080 -35.23 -2.78 -14.88
N LEU A 1081 -33.96 -3.17 -14.67
CA LEU A 1081 -33.59 -4.32 -13.85
C LEU A 1081 -33.71 -4.05 -12.35
N VAL A 1082 -33.25 -2.90 -11.88
CA VAL A 1082 -33.18 -2.59 -10.44
C VAL A 1082 -34.45 -1.88 -9.99
N ASP A 1083 -34.82 -0.79 -10.66
CA ASP A 1083 -35.93 0.04 -10.17
C ASP A 1083 -37.31 -0.45 -10.63
N GLY A 1084 -37.36 -1.23 -11.70
CA GLY A 1084 -38.62 -1.61 -12.35
C GLY A 1084 -39.34 -0.40 -12.97
N ARG A 1085 -38.59 0.49 -13.61
CA ARG A 1085 -39.08 1.76 -14.18
C ARG A 1085 -38.68 1.93 -15.64
N PHE A 1086 -39.51 2.63 -16.40
CA PHE A 1086 -39.20 2.99 -17.79
C PHE A 1086 -38.28 4.21 -17.89
N SER A 1087 -38.24 5.06 -16.86
CA SER A 1087 -37.39 6.25 -16.79
C SER A 1087 -37.04 6.60 -15.33
N ALA A 1088 -36.18 7.60 -15.14
CA ALA A 1088 -35.82 8.11 -13.83
C ALA A 1088 -37.02 8.67 -13.03
N ALA A 1089 -38.14 8.99 -13.68
CA ALA A 1089 -39.34 9.50 -13.02
C ALA A 1089 -39.94 8.44 -12.07
N PRO A 1090 -40.08 8.70 -10.75
CA PRO A 1090 -40.55 7.69 -9.79
C PRO A 1090 -41.96 7.13 -10.06
N ALA A 1091 -42.78 7.87 -10.83
CA ALA A 1091 -44.12 7.46 -11.23
C ALA A 1091 -44.13 6.52 -12.45
N ASP A 1092 -43.06 6.46 -13.24
CA ASP A 1092 -42.99 5.76 -14.53
C ASP A 1092 -42.64 4.28 -14.36
N LYS A 1093 -43.48 3.57 -13.62
CA LYS A 1093 -43.28 2.17 -13.22
C LYS A 1093 -43.61 1.21 -14.37
N ILE A 1094 -42.82 0.15 -14.50
CA ILE A 1094 -43.12 -0.98 -15.37
C ILE A 1094 -44.18 -1.85 -14.69
N PRO A 1095 -45.40 -1.97 -15.22
CA PRO A 1095 -46.42 -2.82 -14.61
C PRO A 1095 -45.91 -4.26 -14.47
N GLY A 1096 -46.12 -4.89 -13.31
CA GLY A 1096 -45.69 -6.27 -13.05
C GLY A 1096 -44.19 -6.47 -12.79
N ALA A 1097 -43.36 -5.42 -12.87
CA ALA A 1097 -41.94 -5.46 -12.51
C ALA A 1097 -41.64 -4.39 -11.46
N GLY A 1098 -41.78 -4.72 -10.18
CA GLY A 1098 -41.43 -3.81 -9.07
C GLY A 1098 -39.92 -3.65 -8.89
N ALA A 1099 -39.51 -2.77 -7.97
CA ALA A 1099 -38.11 -2.62 -7.58
C ALA A 1099 -37.54 -3.94 -7.04
N TRP A 1100 -36.28 -4.21 -7.35
CA TRP A 1100 -35.57 -5.42 -6.99
C TRP A 1100 -34.60 -5.15 -5.84
N THR A 1101 -34.66 -5.99 -4.81
CA THR A 1101 -33.60 -6.05 -3.81
C THR A 1101 -32.38 -6.75 -4.43
N LYS A 1102 -31.58 -5.96 -5.16
CA LYS A 1102 -30.36 -6.41 -5.83
C LYS A 1102 -29.35 -6.99 -4.81
N PRO A 1103 -28.70 -8.14 -5.09
CA PRO A 1103 -27.63 -8.65 -4.26
C PRO A 1103 -26.46 -7.66 -4.16
N ALA A 1104 -25.81 -7.60 -3.00
CA ALA A 1104 -24.70 -6.66 -2.76
C ALA A 1104 -23.50 -6.88 -3.72
N LYS A 1105 -23.30 -8.11 -4.22
CA LYS A 1105 -22.25 -8.44 -5.20
C LYS A 1105 -22.54 -7.95 -6.63
N VAL A 1106 -23.76 -7.47 -6.92
CA VAL A 1106 -24.10 -6.92 -8.24
C VAL A 1106 -23.91 -5.42 -8.18
N HIS A 1107 -22.90 -4.88 -8.86
CA HIS A 1107 -22.61 -3.47 -8.97
C HIS A 1107 -23.15 -2.91 -10.29
N ILE A 1108 -23.51 -1.63 -10.29
CA ILE A 1108 -23.93 -0.91 -11.49
C ILE A 1108 -22.77 -0.04 -11.92
N GLU A 1109 -22.28 -0.22 -13.13
CA GLU A 1109 -21.05 0.44 -13.58
C GLU A 1109 -21.17 0.91 -15.02
N THR A 1110 -20.51 2.02 -15.34
CA THR A 1110 -20.40 2.57 -16.69
C THR A 1110 -19.84 1.50 -17.63
N GLY A 1111 -20.26 1.53 -18.89
CA GLY A 1111 -20.12 0.38 -19.78
C GLY A 1111 -21.21 -0.66 -19.51
N HIS A 1112 -20.94 -1.94 -19.81
CA HIS A 1112 -21.83 -3.06 -19.48
C HIS A 1112 -23.29 -2.94 -19.97
N LEU A 1113 -23.54 -2.07 -20.97
CA LEU A 1113 -24.80 -2.05 -21.70
C LEU A 1113 -24.83 -3.22 -22.71
N SER A 1114 -23.65 -3.57 -23.23
CA SER A 1114 -23.49 -4.63 -24.22
C SER A 1114 -23.42 -6.04 -23.65
N HIS A 1115 -23.12 -6.17 -22.35
CA HIS A 1115 -22.88 -7.41 -21.64
C HIS A 1115 -23.06 -7.20 -20.12
N TRP A 1116 -23.12 -8.27 -19.35
CA TRP A 1116 -22.85 -8.23 -17.91
C TRP A 1116 -21.52 -8.94 -17.65
N HIS A 1117 -20.78 -8.45 -16.66
CA HIS A 1117 -19.47 -8.97 -16.32
C HIS A 1117 -19.54 -9.75 -15.02
N ILE A 1118 -18.80 -10.86 -14.92
CA ILE A 1118 -18.64 -11.61 -13.67
C ILE A 1118 -17.17 -11.88 -13.36
N SER A 1119 -16.80 -11.64 -12.10
CA SER A 1119 -15.51 -12.01 -11.53
C SER A 1119 -15.70 -13.16 -10.53
N LEU A 1120 -14.99 -14.26 -10.75
CA LEU A 1120 -15.08 -15.50 -9.96
C LEU A 1120 -13.84 -15.68 -9.08
N THR A 1121 -13.98 -16.31 -7.92
CA THR A 1121 -12.88 -16.90 -7.12
C THR A 1121 -12.99 -18.41 -7.19
N ALA A 1122 -12.64 -18.98 -8.32
CA ALA A 1122 -12.61 -20.42 -8.48
C ALA A 1122 -11.22 -20.92 -8.05
N HIS A 1123 -11.02 -21.17 -6.76
CA HIS A 1123 -9.75 -21.68 -6.28
C HIS A 1123 -9.53 -23.14 -6.73
N PRO A 1124 -8.34 -23.48 -7.25
CA PRO A 1124 -7.96 -24.84 -7.65
C PRO A 1124 -8.04 -25.87 -6.51
#